data_AF-A0A7Y0EGJ2-F1
#
_entry.id   AF-A0A7Y0EGJ2-F1
#
_cell.length_a   1.000
_cell.length_b   1.000
_cell.length_c   1.000
_cell.angle_alpha   90.00
_cell.angle_beta   90.00
_cell.angle_gamma   90.00
#
_symmetry.space_group_name_H-M   'P 1'
#
loop_
_entity.id
_entity.type
_entity.pdbx_description
1 polymer ?
#
loop_
_entity_poly.entity_id
_entity_poly.type
_entity_poly.pdbx_seq_one_letter_code
_entity_poly.pdbx_strand_id
1 'polypeptide(L)'
;MSERLEDYVELFPIHPAYIDVFNKIYIIENRHILKNISEIIKNILDNEVTDEAPGVISFDSYWIFIKENFGYRTDANIKEVVEKSSQLEDIVNRSFPKKLYKPLAIQIIYALSVHRLTTGDISIRSGLTSENLRDDLCLYLNGMPELDSEFLQSVVQQVLKDTMTTVSGQFIEHNAENGQYYLDLKKDIDYDEKITQKASILDDSSLNRYFFDVAYYCLDWDQTEHVANFKIYEHTLNWESHNIFRRGYLFMGTPEARPTAQPPEDYYMYILPPYGNELFNDEKKEDEVFFAFKQNEEFKNDLKLYAAALSMKELAEEKNKETYQNKANIYKKRLTKYLSENKNTCFEVSYKGIKRQLIEVLKGKYNKDFAFKETIDAAASICLDNYFSSKYPDMPIFKTKITLKNQADTIRAGIDHFAGRTNQQSKALLESFNLLDGEKININKSKYAAYYINQLSKLSPKGVINFNDIYGENFNEYLDKHFSISYALMPIVFVALVHSGNAVIALKNGTTLTASNLDILPKTGALDLYEFKYISKPKDIALRELVRLFEILDIPRGLINNPAEREKGLEELIKKTSALATKAVQSSTKLNGEFELWGEPLIGEHILSDYKQSIKRVVDEFGNFGNRYNTVAKLNNFGMSMEQVEQIGKDIESVEIVIEYDKFKNTCISNVGYIMNLELMELGADFKSKIETAKSKFREVRDSINDDQNGEGAAVTVNNELSILKETYIDIYFAEHQKKRLGVKDGQRKGEIISSVKLTNLKRLKTINILSTAKLTDIETALANLKVCYELTPVMLKSSHICPKCGFKIGESSISISGQLDSIEEKIENLMTDWTNTLLNTISDPLVLAQKDYLSSEQKKIIDTFLKGKELPKTIDNFFIGSINALLQGFEPVVIQSEELMHKIDEIGPCDVDTFKDKLMDIISVYTKGKDKEKLRIVVKR
;
A
#
# COMPACT_ATOMS: atom_id res chain seq x y z
N MET A 1 21.19 -46.82 -88.79
CA MET A 1 20.59 -47.98 -89.50
C MET A 1 21.35 -48.39 -90.76
N SER A 2 21.69 -47.46 -91.66
CA SER A 2 22.39 -47.78 -92.93
C SER A 2 23.69 -48.56 -92.77
N GLU A 3 24.46 -48.33 -91.71
CA GLU A 3 25.74 -48.99 -91.43
C GLU A 3 25.62 -50.42 -90.88
N ARG A 4 24.42 -50.83 -90.42
CA ARG A 4 24.14 -52.15 -89.81
C ARG A 4 22.94 -52.83 -90.47
N LEU A 5 22.61 -52.48 -91.71
CA LEU A 5 21.36 -52.91 -92.37
C LEU A 5 21.16 -54.44 -92.35
N GLU A 6 22.24 -55.22 -92.49
CA GLU A 6 22.22 -56.69 -92.41
C GLU A 6 21.67 -57.17 -91.05
N ASP A 7 22.11 -56.60 -89.93
CA ASP A 7 21.61 -56.93 -88.58
C ASP A 7 20.10 -56.66 -88.45
N TYR A 8 19.61 -55.57 -89.04
CA TYR A 8 18.18 -55.21 -89.00
C TYR A 8 17.34 -56.17 -89.85
N VAL A 9 17.86 -56.62 -90.99
CA VAL A 9 17.18 -57.60 -91.85
C VAL A 9 17.13 -58.97 -91.18
N GLU A 10 18.24 -59.40 -90.55
CA GLU A 10 18.31 -60.70 -89.86
C GLU A 10 17.42 -60.75 -88.61
N LEU A 11 17.31 -59.65 -87.88
CA LEU A 11 16.56 -59.58 -86.63
C LEU A 11 15.11 -59.13 -86.82
N PHE A 12 14.68 -58.75 -88.03
CA PHE A 12 13.34 -58.22 -88.27
C PHE A 12 12.23 -59.16 -87.74
N PRO A 13 11.25 -58.66 -86.96
CA PRO A 13 10.92 -57.24 -86.72
C PRO A 13 11.59 -56.61 -85.47
N ILE A 14 12.63 -57.21 -84.90
CA ILE A 14 13.27 -56.76 -83.65
C ILE A 14 14.48 -55.85 -83.94
N HIS A 15 14.55 -54.71 -83.25
CA HIS A 15 15.70 -53.81 -83.30
C HIS A 15 16.94 -54.44 -82.65
N PRO A 16 18.17 -54.31 -83.21
CA PRO A 16 19.38 -54.85 -82.58
C PRO A 16 19.58 -54.39 -81.12
N ALA A 17 19.30 -53.11 -80.83
CA ALA A 17 19.37 -52.56 -79.47
C ALA A 17 18.44 -53.26 -78.46
N TYR A 18 17.39 -53.95 -78.91
CA TYR A 18 16.53 -54.75 -78.04
C TYR A 18 17.35 -55.77 -77.24
N ILE A 19 18.21 -56.52 -77.94
CA ILE A 19 19.03 -57.58 -77.35
C ILE A 19 20.15 -56.97 -76.50
N ASP A 20 20.78 -55.89 -77.00
CA ASP A 20 21.88 -55.20 -76.32
C ASP A 20 21.46 -54.60 -74.97
N VAL A 21 20.28 -53.96 -74.92
CA VAL A 21 19.74 -53.37 -73.69
C VAL A 21 19.25 -54.45 -72.74
N PHE A 22 18.58 -55.49 -73.25
CA PHE A 22 18.11 -56.59 -72.40
C PHE A 22 19.27 -57.26 -71.65
N ASN A 23 20.37 -57.59 -72.35
CA ASN A 23 21.52 -58.28 -71.75
C ASN A 23 22.15 -57.51 -70.58
N LYS A 24 21.88 -56.20 -70.47
CA LYS A 24 22.37 -55.33 -69.39
C LYS A 24 21.40 -55.26 -68.20
N ILE A 25 20.18 -55.78 -68.31
CA ILE A 25 19.20 -55.77 -67.22
C ILE A 25 19.60 -56.84 -66.19
N TYR A 26 20.10 -56.39 -65.03
CA TYR A 26 20.82 -57.24 -64.07
C TYR A 26 19.98 -58.31 -63.34
N ILE A 27 18.64 -58.26 -63.41
CA ILE A 27 17.73 -59.12 -62.62
C ILE A 27 17.17 -60.29 -63.45
N ILE A 28 17.35 -60.30 -64.78
CA ILE A 28 16.54 -61.16 -65.66
C ILE A 28 17.39 -62.25 -66.30
N GLU A 29 16.99 -63.52 -66.13
CA GLU A 29 17.72 -64.63 -66.75
C GLU A 29 17.57 -64.60 -68.28
N ASN A 30 18.68 -64.80 -69.01
CA ASN A 30 18.74 -64.77 -70.48
C ASN A 30 17.72 -65.69 -71.19
N ARG A 31 17.20 -66.73 -70.51
CA ARG A 31 16.17 -67.62 -71.06
C ARG A 31 14.81 -66.93 -71.26
N HIS A 32 14.56 -65.81 -70.59
CA HIS A 32 13.34 -65.03 -70.75
C HIS A 32 13.32 -64.16 -72.03
N ILE A 33 14.49 -63.89 -72.65
CA ILE A 33 14.59 -63.10 -73.89
C ILE A 33 13.80 -63.73 -75.02
N LEU A 34 14.15 -64.98 -75.34
CA LEU A 34 13.54 -65.70 -76.46
C LEU A 34 12.04 -65.89 -76.25
N LYS A 35 11.60 -66.07 -75.00
CA LYS A 35 10.19 -66.19 -74.67
C LYS A 35 9.44 -64.87 -74.94
N ASN A 36 9.96 -63.75 -74.46
CA ASN A 36 9.32 -62.45 -74.64
C ASN A 36 9.37 -61.99 -76.10
N ILE A 37 10.48 -62.19 -76.80
CA ILE A 37 10.57 -61.95 -78.26
C ILE A 37 9.57 -62.84 -79.01
N SER A 38 9.48 -64.13 -78.67
CA SER A 38 8.50 -65.04 -79.30
C SER A 38 7.06 -64.58 -79.06
N GLU A 39 6.75 -64.07 -77.88
CA GLU A 39 5.42 -63.56 -77.53
C GLU A 39 5.10 -62.25 -78.27
N ILE A 40 6.06 -61.33 -78.35
CA ILE A 40 5.95 -60.11 -79.17
C ILE A 40 5.68 -60.48 -80.63
N ILE A 41 6.53 -61.31 -81.24
CA ILE A 41 6.40 -61.73 -82.65
C ILE A 41 5.05 -62.43 -82.85
N LYS A 42 4.65 -63.32 -81.94
CA LYS A 42 3.37 -64.03 -82.03
C LYS A 42 2.18 -63.08 -82.06
N ASN A 43 2.23 -61.98 -81.30
CA ASN A 43 1.16 -60.99 -81.24
C ASN A 43 1.08 -60.10 -82.49
N ILE A 44 2.12 -60.08 -83.33
CA ILE A 44 2.18 -59.24 -84.54
C ILE A 44 2.29 -60.04 -85.85
N LEU A 45 2.33 -61.37 -85.79
CA LEU A 45 2.49 -62.25 -86.97
C LEU A 45 1.44 -62.00 -88.05
N ASP A 46 0.20 -61.70 -87.65
CA ASP A 46 -0.92 -61.47 -88.55
C ASP A 46 -1.09 -59.98 -88.96
N ASN A 47 -0.19 -59.10 -88.51
CA ASN A 47 -0.23 -57.68 -88.83
C ASN A 47 0.60 -57.37 -90.08
N GLU A 48 0.00 -56.73 -91.08
CA GLU A 48 0.75 -56.22 -92.23
C GLU A 48 1.64 -55.04 -91.82
N VAL A 49 2.89 -55.05 -92.29
CA VAL A 49 3.80 -53.90 -92.19
C VAL A 49 3.38 -52.88 -93.24
N THR A 50 3.01 -51.67 -92.81
CA THR A 50 2.54 -50.61 -93.71
C THR A 50 3.71 -49.93 -94.41
N ASP A 51 3.47 -49.36 -95.60
CA ASP A 51 4.48 -48.53 -96.32
C ASP A 51 4.85 -47.25 -95.56
N GLU A 52 4.07 -46.90 -94.54
CA GLU A 52 4.24 -45.68 -93.75
C GLU A 52 5.19 -45.84 -92.56
N ALA A 53 5.33 -47.06 -92.00
CA ALA A 53 6.08 -47.29 -90.76
C ALA A 53 7.00 -48.52 -90.87
N PRO A 54 8.22 -48.48 -90.28
CA PRO A 54 9.21 -49.54 -90.44
C PRO A 54 8.83 -50.87 -89.75
N GLY A 55 7.79 -50.91 -88.90
CA GLY A 55 7.34 -52.13 -88.22
C GLY A 55 8.34 -52.71 -87.21
N VAL A 56 9.40 -51.97 -86.87
CA VAL A 56 10.48 -52.41 -85.97
C VAL A 56 10.08 -52.20 -84.51
N ILE A 57 10.31 -53.20 -83.67
CA ILE A 57 10.06 -53.16 -82.22
C ILE A 57 11.38 -53.11 -81.47
N SER A 58 11.50 -52.17 -80.52
CA SER A 58 12.70 -51.99 -79.69
C SER A 58 12.46 -52.27 -78.20
N PHE A 59 13.49 -52.04 -77.39
CA PHE A 59 13.58 -52.42 -75.97
C PHE A 59 12.54 -51.73 -75.09
N ASP A 60 11.94 -50.62 -75.52
CA ASP A 60 10.85 -49.94 -74.80
C ASP A 60 9.65 -50.87 -74.56
N SER A 61 9.32 -51.71 -75.54
CA SER A 61 8.23 -52.69 -75.45
C SER A 61 8.43 -53.70 -74.31
N TYR A 62 9.68 -53.89 -73.87
CA TYR A 62 10.00 -54.75 -72.73
C TYR A 62 9.38 -54.26 -71.43
N TRP A 63 9.15 -52.94 -71.31
CA TRP A 63 8.57 -52.33 -70.12
C TRP A 63 7.22 -52.95 -69.75
N ILE A 64 6.39 -53.32 -70.73
CA ILE A 64 5.08 -53.95 -70.52
C ILE A 64 5.25 -55.27 -69.75
N PHE A 65 6.18 -56.13 -70.18
CA PHE A 65 6.46 -57.41 -69.53
C PHE A 65 7.01 -57.23 -68.10
N ILE A 66 7.82 -56.19 -67.85
CA ILE A 66 8.29 -55.87 -66.49
C ILE A 66 7.12 -55.39 -65.62
N LYS A 67 6.32 -54.45 -66.13
CA LYS A 67 5.22 -53.81 -65.42
C LYS A 67 4.12 -54.80 -65.03
N GLU A 68 3.80 -55.74 -65.92
CA GLU A 68 2.71 -56.72 -65.74
C GLU A 68 3.12 -57.94 -64.90
N ASN A 69 4.41 -58.24 -64.80
CA ASN A 69 4.89 -59.35 -63.99
C ASN A 69 5.01 -58.95 -62.51
N PHE A 70 3.97 -59.26 -61.73
CA PHE A 70 3.94 -59.00 -60.29
C PHE A 70 5.09 -59.65 -59.50
N GLY A 71 5.66 -60.74 -59.99
CA GLY A 71 6.81 -61.40 -59.37
C GLY A 71 8.06 -60.52 -59.34
N TYR A 72 8.25 -59.64 -60.32
CA TYR A 72 9.40 -58.71 -60.33
C TYR A 72 9.26 -57.57 -59.32
N ARG A 73 8.05 -57.30 -58.80
CA ARG A 73 7.81 -56.23 -57.81
C ARG A 73 8.26 -56.58 -56.40
N THR A 74 8.76 -57.81 -56.16
CA THR A 74 9.42 -58.16 -54.90
C THR A 74 10.80 -57.51 -54.77
N ASP A 75 11.41 -57.13 -55.90
CA ASP A 75 12.62 -56.31 -55.92
C ASP A 75 12.27 -54.84 -55.67
N ALA A 76 12.94 -54.23 -54.68
CA ALA A 76 12.66 -52.85 -54.26
C ALA A 76 12.95 -51.83 -55.37
N ASN A 77 13.99 -52.06 -56.17
CA ASN A 77 14.39 -51.17 -57.24
C ASN A 77 13.38 -51.22 -58.39
N ILE A 78 12.94 -52.42 -58.79
CA ILE A 78 11.90 -52.58 -59.81
C ILE A 78 10.58 -51.96 -59.34
N LYS A 79 10.19 -52.21 -58.09
CA LYS A 79 8.97 -51.64 -57.51
C LYS A 79 8.98 -50.11 -57.59
N GLU A 80 10.07 -49.47 -57.20
CA GLU A 80 10.18 -48.01 -57.21
C GLU A 80 10.11 -47.43 -58.63
N VAL A 81 10.81 -48.04 -59.60
CA VAL A 81 10.72 -47.63 -61.01
C VAL A 81 9.31 -47.83 -61.57
N VAL A 82 8.64 -48.94 -61.25
CA VAL A 82 7.26 -49.22 -61.69
C VAL A 82 6.28 -48.21 -61.11
N GLU A 83 6.37 -47.87 -59.83
CA GLU A 83 5.49 -46.89 -59.19
C GLU A 83 5.65 -45.49 -59.80
N LYS A 84 6.90 -45.03 -59.99
CA LYS A 84 7.21 -43.70 -60.53
C LYS A 84 6.89 -43.59 -62.02
N SER A 85 7.23 -44.61 -62.80
CA SER A 85 6.88 -44.68 -64.22
C SER A 85 5.36 -44.75 -64.44
N SER A 86 4.62 -45.46 -63.58
CA SER A 86 3.14 -45.49 -63.65
C SER A 86 2.53 -44.11 -63.33
N GLN A 87 3.06 -43.38 -62.35
CA GLN A 87 2.62 -42.00 -62.05
C GLN A 87 2.92 -41.05 -63.21
N LEU A 88 4.11 -41.16 -63.81
CA LEU A 88 4.52 -40.38 -64.97
C LEU A 88 3.61 -40.66 -66.18
N GLU A 89 3.32 -41.94 -66.45
CA GLU A 89 2.40 -42.39 -67.49
C GLU A 89 0.98 -41.85 -67.26
N ASP A 90 0.47 -41.88 -66.03
CA ASP A 90 -0.85 -41.34 -65.69
C ASP A 90 -0.96 -39.83 -65.93
N ILE A 91 0.06 -39.06 -65.53
CA ILE A 91 0.09 -37.60 -65.74
C ILE A 91 0.14 -37.27 -67.23
N VAL A 92 1.04 -37.91 -67.98
CA VAL A 92 1.16 -37.73 -69.43
C VAL A 92 -0.11 -38.18 -70.14
N ASN A 93 -0.76 -39.24 -69.66
CA ASN A 93 -2.02 -39.70 -70.23
C ASN A 93 -3.15 -38.68 -70.10
N ARG A 94 -3.20 -37.94 -68.97
CA ARG A 94 -4.26 -36.98 -68.65
C ARG A 94 -4.00 -35.57 -69.18
N SER A 95 -2.74 -35.11 -69.16
CA SER A 95 -2.43 -33.68 -69.23
C SER A 95 -1.43 -33.29 -70.31
N PHE A 96 -0.97 -34.23 -71.15
CA PHE A 96 0.01 -33.90 -72.19
C PHE A 96 -0.57 -32.98 -73.27
N PRO A 97 0.11 -31.86 -73.60
CA PRO A 97 -0.49 -30.77 -74.37
C PRO A 97 -0.71 -31.11 -75.86
N LYS A 98 0.12 -31.98 -76.44
CA LYS A 98 0.11 -32.31 -77.88
C LYS A 98 -0.33 -33.76 -78.10
N LYS A 99 -1.63 -33.97 -78.35
CA LYS A 99 -2.24 -35.31 -78.50
C LYS A 99 -1.53 -36.19 -79.54
N LEU A 100 -1.05 -35.61 -80.64
CA LEU A 100 -0.33 -36.32 -81.70
C LEU A 100 0.98 -36.95 -81.19
N TYR A 101 1.76 -36.24 -80.36
CA TYR A 101 3.05 -36.73 -79.88
C TYR A 101 2.97 -37.59 -78.61
N LYS A 102 1.78 -37.72 -78.02
CA LYS A 102 1.56 -38.50 -76.81
C LYS A 102 2.06 -39.96 -76.91
N PRO A 103 1.86 -40.71 -78.01
CA PRO A 103 2.40 -42.06 -78.15
C PRO A 103 3.93 -42.12 -78.06
N LEU A 104 4.62 -41.17 -78.69
CA LEU A 104 6.08 -41.03 -78.60
C LEU A 104 6.54 -40.74 -77.17
N ALA A 105 5.83 -39.87 -76.45
CA ALA A 105 6.12 -39.57 -75.06
C ALA A 105 6.05 -40.84 -74.18
N ILE A 106 5.04 -41.69 -74.38
CA ILE A 106 4.91 -42.96 -73.66
C ILE A 106 6.04 -43.94 -74.03
N GLN A 107 6.39 -44.07 -75.31
CA GLN A 107 7.51 -44.93 -75.74
C GLN A 107 8.84 -44.48 -75.13
N ILE A 108 9.11 -43.17 -75.10
CA ILE A 108 10.30 -42.61 -74.45
C ILE A 108 10.30 -42.91 -72.94
N ILE A 109 9.16 -42.77 -72.27
CA ILE A 109 9.01 -43.11 -70.85
C ILE A 109 9.34 -44.58 -70.60
N TYR A 110 8.81 -45.47 -71.44
CA TYR A 110 9.07 -46.91 -71.33
C TYR A 110 10.55 -47.22 -71.56
N ALA A 111 11.16 -46.62 -72.57
CA ALA A 111 12.58 -46.74 -72.84
C ALA A 111 13.44 -46.28 -71.65
N LEU A 112 13.15 -45.10 -71.09
CA LEU A 112 13.86 -44.59 -69.91
C LEU A 112 13.65 -45.49 -68.68
N SER A 113 12.46 -46.09 -68.55
CA SER A 113 12.14 -47.01 -67.46
C SER A 113 12.90 -48.33 -67.57
N VAL A 114 13.00 -48.90 -68.78
CA VAL A 114 13.80 -50.10 -69.04
C VAL A 114 15.28 -49.81 -68.85
N HIS A 115 15.77 -48.69 -69.40
CA HIS A 115 17.17 -48.29 -69.27
C HIS A 115 17.57 -48.05 -67.81
N ARG A 116 16.66 -47.52 -66.97
CA ARG A 116 16.88 -47.37 -65.52
C ARG A 116 17.25 -48.67 -64.83
N LEU A 117 16.78 -49.81 -65.35
CA LEU A 117 17.05 -51.13 -64.79
C LEU A 117 18.34 -51.78 -65.33
N THR A 118 19.08 -51.10 -66.21
CA THR A 118 20.37 -51.61 -66.74
C THR A 118 21.57 -51.24 -65.87
N THR A 119 21.44 -50.27 -64.97
CA THR A 119 22.57 -49.72 -64.19
C THR A 119 22.91 -50.53 -62.92
N GLY A 120 22.11 -51.53 -62.54
CA GLY A 120 22.28 -52.27 -61.27
C GLY A 120 21.83 -51.50 -60.03
N ASP A 121 22.03 -50.18 -60.01
CA ASP A 121 21.62 -49.27 -58.96
C ASP A 121 20.78 -48.11 -59.54
N ILE A 122 19.53 -48.02 -59.08
CA ILE A 122 18.55 -47.01 -59.49
C ILE A 122 18.78 -45.63 -58.87
N SER A 123 19.90 -45.41 -58.17
CA SER A 123 20.35 -44.09 -57.71
C SER A 123 21.38 -43.45 -58.65
N ILE A 124 22.03 -44.22 -59.55
CA ILE A 124 23.07 -43.72 -60.46
C ILE A 124 22.46 -42.79 -61.52
N ARG A 125 22.89 -41.54 -61.62
CA ARG A 125 22.33 -40.54 -62.56
C ARG A 125 22.79 -40.74 -64.02
N SER A 126 22.40 -41.88 -64.61
CA SER A 126 22.72 -42.28 -65.98
C SER A 126 21.45 -42.54 -66.78
N GLY A 127 21.46 -42.09 -68.03
CA GLY A 127 20.30 -42.06 -68.91
C GLY A 127 20.63 -42.23 -70.38
N LEU A 128 19.67 -41.92 -71.24
CA LEU A 128 19.79 -41.95 -72.69
C LEU A 128 19.85 -40.53 -73.23
N THR A 129 20.70 -40.27 -74.24
CA THR A 129 20.64 -38.97 -74.95
C THR A 129 19.44 -38.93 -75.91
N SER A 130 19.09 -37.75 -76.40
CA SER A 130 18.06 -37.62 -77.43
C SER A 130 18.40 -38.40 -78.71
N GLU A 131 19.68 -38.49 -79.06
CA GLU A 131 20.17 -39.29 -80.20
C GLU A 131 19.98 -40.79 -79.94
N ASN A 132 20.29 -41.29 -78.73
CA ASN A 132 20.03 -42.70 -78.39
C ASN A 132 18.54 -43.03 -78.48
N LEU A 133 17.68 -42.16 -77.95
CA LEU A 133 16.23 -42.35 -78.01
C LEU A 133 15.71 -42.35 -79.46
N ARG A 134 16.29 -41.52 -80.34
CA ARG A 134 15.96 -41.53 -81.78
C ARG A 134 16.40 -42.83 -82.44
N ASP A 135 17.67 -43.18 -82.29
CA ASP A 135 18.31 -44.24 -83.07
C ASP A 135 17.97 -45.65 -82.56
N ASP A 136 17.90 -45.82 -81.23
CA ASP A 136 17.70 -47.15 -80.63
C ASP A 136 16.22 -47.56 -80.58
N LEU A 137 15.28 -46.61 -80.58
CA LEU A 137 13.84 -46.91 -80.52
C LEU A 137 13.16 -46.94 -81.89
N CYS A 138 13.84 -46.49 -82.96
CA CYS A 138 13.26 -46.39 -84.29
C CYS A 138 11.89 -45.64 -84.26
N LEU A 139 11.84 -44.52 -83.53
CA LEU A 139 10.60 -43.79 -83.26
C LEU A 139 9.92 -43.34 -84.56
N TYR A 140 8.61 -43.57 -84.63
CA TYR A 140 7.79 -43.21 -85.77
C TYR A 140 6.51 -42.51 -85.34
N LEU A 141 6.09 -41.51 -86.11
CA LEU A 141 4.85 -40.79 -85.91
C LEU A 141 4.08 -40.74 -87.23
N ASN A 142 2.81 -41.16 -87.19
CA ASN A 142 1.96 -41.09 -88.37
C ASN A 142 1.75 -39.63 -88.81
N GLY A 143 2.00 -39.33 -90.09
CA GLY A 143 1.87 -38.00 -90.68
C GLY A 143 3.04 -37.04 -90.41
N MET A 144 4.27 -37.55 -90.24
CA MET A 144 5.44 -36.66 -90.16
C MET A 144 5.62 -35.83 -91.44
N PRO A 145 5.83 -34.50 -91.33
CA PRO A 145 6.08 -33.63 -92.48
C PRO A 145 7.33 -34.03 -93.29
N GLU A 146 8.38 -34.48 -92.61
CA GLU A 146 9.68 -34.82 -93.18
C GLU A 146 10.16 -36.16 -92.58
N LEU A 147 10.75 -37.02 -93.41
CA LEU A 147 11.23 -38.37 -93.05
C LEU A 147 12.76 -38.43 -93.03
N ASP A 148 13.40 -37.44 -92.40
CA ASP A 148 14.86 -37.39 -92.19
C ASP A 148 15.24 -37.42 -90.70
N SER A 149 16.52 -37.69 -90.45
CA SER A 149 17.06 -37.90 -89.11
C SER A 149 17.17 -36.62 -88.28
N GLU A 150 17.30 -35.44 -88.90
CA GLU A 150 17.40 -34.16 -88.19
C GLU A 150 16.03 -33.71 -87.71
N PHE A 151 15.01 -33.85 -88.56
CA PHE A 151 13.63 -33.57 -88.19
C PHE A 151 13.18 -34.47 -87.04
N LEU A 152 13.41 -35.78 -87.12
CA LEU A 152 13.06 -36.72 -86.03
C LEU A 152 13.80 -36.37 -84.72
N GLN A 153 15.07 -35.95 -84.80
CA GLN A 153 15.82 -35.48 -83.62
C GLN A 153 15.14 -34.30 -82.93
N SER A 154 14.70 -33.31 -83.71
CA SER A 154 14.00 -32.13 -83.17
C SER A 154 12.66 -32.51 -82.50
N VAL A 155 11.95 -33.48 -83.08
CA VAL A 155 10.70 -34.01 -82.52
C VAL A 155 10.97 -34.69 -81.18
N VAL A 156 12.00 -35.54 -81.08
CA VAL A 156 12.38 -36.22 -79.83
C VAL A 156 12.72 -35.20 -78.73
N GLN A 157 13.53 -34.19 -79.03
CA GLN A 157 13.87 -33.13 -78.08
C GLN A 157 12.65 -32.33 -77.62
N GLN A 158 11.75 -32.00 -78.54
CA GLN A 158 10.51 -31.30 -78.20
C GLN A 158 9.58 -32.16 -77.34
N VAL A 159 9.47 -33.45 -77.63
CA VAL A 159 8.66 -34.39 -76.83
C VAL A 159 9.23 -34.54 -75.41
N LEU A 160 10.55 -34.63 -75.26
CA LEU A 160 11.20 -34.64 -73.94
C LEU A 160 10.90 -33.36 -73.14
N LYS A 161 11.02 -32.18 -73.77
CA LYS A 161 10.71 -30.88 -73.15
C LYS A 161 9.25 -30.77 -72.73
N ASP A 162 8.33 -31.15 -73.62
CA ASP A 162 6.89 -31.11 -73.33
C ASP A 162 6.53 -32.11 -72.23
N THR A 163 7.17 -33.29 -72.21
CA THR A 163 6.98 -34.30 -71.16
C THR A 163 7.43 -33.76 -69.81
N MET A 164 8.67 -33.25 -69.72
CA MET A 164 9.21 -32.63 -68.50
C MET A 164 8.35 -31.47 -68.00
N THR A 165 7.84 -30.62 -68.91
CA THR A 165 6.95 -29.51 -68.56
C THR A 165 5.61 -30.01 -68.01
N THR A 166 5.02 -31.02 -68.65
CA THR A 166 3.72 -31.61 -68.26
C THR A 166 3.77 -32.16 -66.84
N VAL A 167 4.89 -32.74 -66.45
CA VAL A 167 5.10 -33.29 -65.10
C VAL A 167 5.72 -32.28 -64.14
N SER A 168 5.72 -30.99 -64.49
CA SER A 168 6.29 -29.90 -63.68
C SER A 168 7.74 -30.15 -63.25
N GLY A 169 8.54 -30.75 -64.13
CA GLY A 169 9.92 -31.14 -63.88
C GLY A 169 10.09 -32.32 -62.93
N GLN A 170 9.02 -33.00 -62.52
CA GLN A 170 9.07 -34.20 -61.68
C GLN A 170 9.52 -35.42 -62.50
N PHE A 171 10.10 -36.42 -61.85
CA PHE A 171 10.41 -37.76 -62.39
C PHE A 171 11.45 -37.87 -63.53
N ILE A 172 11.57 -36.93 -64.48
CA ILE A 172 12.63 -36.94 -65.53
C ILE A 172 13.63 -35.80 -65.27
N GLU A 173 14.91 -36.13 -65.24
CA GLU A 173 16.02 -35.17 -65.13
C GLU A 173 16.83 -35.13 -66.43
N HIS A 174 17.34 -33.94 -66.78
CA HIS A 174 18.25 -33.73 -67.90
C HIS A 174 19.63 -33.32 -67.36
N ASN A 175 20.65 -34.12 -67.65
CA ASN A 175 22.03 -33.78 -67.31
C ASN A 175 22.67 -32.97 -68.44
N ALA A 176 22.84 -31.67 -68.21
CA ALA A 176 23.40 -30.75 -69.20
C ALA A 176 24.88 -31.02 -69.57
N GLU A 177 25.63 -31.74 -68.74
CA GLU A 177 27.06 -32.04 -69.00
C GLU A 177 27.25 -33.13 -70.05
N ASN A 178 26.31 -34.08 -70.15
CA ASN A 178 26.41 -35.24 -71.04
C ASN A 178 25.17 -35.47 -71.93
N GLY A 179 24.16 -34.59 -71.86
CA GLY A 179 22.96 -34.63 -72.69
C GLY A 179 22.00 -35.78 -72.37
N GLN A 180 22.19 -36.49 -71.26
CA GLN A 180 21.39 -37.66 -70.90
C GLN A 180 20.12 -37.29 -70.15
N TYR A 181 19.04 -38.00 -70.49
CA TYR A 181 17.75 -37.96 -69.81
C TYR A 181 17.54 -39.25 -69.01
N TYR A 182 17.14 -39.15 -67.75
CA TYR A 182 16.89 -40.33 -66.89
C TYR A 182 15.75 -40.10 -65.90
N LEU A 183 15.21 -41.20 -65.35
CA LEU A 183 14.21 -41.12 -64.28
C LEU A 183 14.86 -40.82 -62.92
N ASP A 184 14.55 -39.68 -62.31
CA ASP A 184 14.92 -39.33 -60.94
C ASP A 184 13.77 -39.65 -59.98
N LEU A 185 13.94 -40.74 -59.21
CA LEU A 185 12.92 -41.32 -58.35
C LEU A 185 12.71 -40.51 -57.05
N LYS A 186 13.61 -39.57 -56.72
CA LYS A 186 13.65 -38.83 -55.43
C LYS A 186 13.20 -37.36 -55.50
N LYS A 187 12.81 -36.85 -56.66
CA LYS A 187 12.49 -35.42 -56.85
C LYS A 187 11.13 -35.00 -56.24
N ASP A 188 11.11 -33.90 -55.49
CA ASP A 188 9.92 -33.28 -54.84
C ASP A 188 9.57 -31.90 -55.47
N ILE A 189 8.43 -31.29 -55.10
CA ILE A 189 7.90 -30.03 -55.66
C ILE A 189 8.79 -28.82 -55.32
N ASP A 190 9.22 -28.07 -56.33
CA ASP A 190 9.87 -26.76 -56.16
C ASP A 190 8.82 -25.65 -55.96
N TYR A 191 8.59 -25.29 -54.69
CA TYR A 191 7.62 -24.27 -54.31
C TYR A 191 8.07 -22.85 -54.65
N ASP A 192 9.38 -22.57 -54.65
CA ASP A 192 9.91 -21.22 -54.88
C ASP A 192 9.79 -20.83 -56.36
N GLU A 193 10.05 -21.77 -57.27
CA GLU A 193 9.85 -21.55 -58.70
C GLU A 193 8.38 -21.31 -59.04
N LYS A 194 7.45 -22.06 -58.43
CA LYS A 194 6.00 -21.85 -58.62
C LYS A 194 5.53 -20.48 -58.12
N ILE A 195 6.05 -20.02 -56.99
CA ILE A 195 5.76 -18.66 -56.47
C ILE A 195 6.31 -17.61 -57.44
N THR A 196 7.53 -17.78 -57.95
CA THR A 196 8.16 -16.85 -58.90
C THR A 196 7.38 -16.75 -60.20
N GLN A 197 6.97 -17.87 -60.79
CA GLN A 197 6.13 -17.89 -61.99
C GLN A 197 4.81 -17.18 -61.74
N LYS A 198 4.13 -17.46 -60.61
CA LYS A 198 2.88 -16.77 -60.27
C LYS A 198 3.10 -15.27 -60.07
N ALA A 199 4.21 -14.86 -59.44
CA ALA A 199 4.55 -13.45 -59.23
C ALA A 199 4.79 -12.68 -60.54
N SER A 200 5.34 -13.32 -61.58
CA SER A 200 5.58 -12.70 -62.89
C SER A 200 4.32 -12.34 -63.67
N ILE A 201 3.17 -12.97 -63.35
CA ILE A 201 1.88 -12.76 -64.05
C ILE A 201 0.87 -11.96 -63.23
N LEU A 202 1.24 -11.49 -62.02
CA LEU A 202 0.35 -10.65 -61.20
C LEU A 202 0.31 -9.21 -61.74
N ASP A 203 -0.90 -8.68 -61.86
CA ASP A 203 -1.12 -7.28 -62.21
C ASP A 203 -0.83 -6.35 -61.01
N ASP A 204 -0.42 -5.11 -61.32
CA ASP A 204 -0.02 -4.14 -60.31
C ASP A 204 -1.21 -3.67 -59.43
N SER A 205 -2.44 -3.63 -59.95
CA SER A 205 -3.64 -3.25 -59.17
C SER A 205 -3.98 -4.28 -58.08
N SER A 206 -3.81 -5.56 -58.37
CA SER A 206 -4.01 -6.66 -57.42
C SER A 206 -3.06 -6.59 -56.23
N LEU A 207 -1.94 -5.87 -56.34
CA LEU A 207 -0.98 -5.69 -55.24
C LEU A 207 -1.51 -4.78 -54.13
N ASN A 208 -2.42 -3.86 -54.43
CA ASN A 208 -2.94 -2.90 -53.44
C ASN A 208 -3.63 -3.60 -52.27
N ARG A 209 -4.39 -4.67 -52.54
CA ARG A 209 -5.03 -5.49 -51.48
C ARG A 209 -4.00 -6.03 -50.50
N TYR A 210 -2.92 -6.61 -51.02
CA TYR A 210 -1.86 -7.18 -50.18
C TYR A 210 -1.01 -6.11 -49.51
N PHE A 211 -0.83 -4.93 -50.12
CA PHE A 211 -0.20 -3.79 -49.48
C PHE A 211 -1.00 -3.32 -48.26
N PHE A 212 -2.31 -3.18 -48.40
CA PHE A 212 -3.19 -2.81 -47.30
C PHE A 212 -3.19 -3.85 -46.19
N ASP A 213 -3.15 -5.15 -46.52
CA ASP A 213 -2.98 -6.20 -45.51
C ASP A 213 -1.67 -6.01 -44.73
N VAL A 214 -0.55 -5.74 -45.40
CA VAL A 214 0.75 -5.48 -44.76
C VAL A 214 0.72 -4.20 -43.91
N ALA A 215 0.13 -3.12 -44.41
CA ALA A 215 -0.02 -1.87 -43.67
C ALA A 215 -0.90 -2.06 -42.43
N TYR A 216 -2.01 -2.79 -42.56
CA TYR A 216 -2.88 -3.19 -41.45
C TYR A 216 -2.11 -3.98 -40.39
N TYR A 217 -1.28 -4.95 -40.79
CA TYR A 217 -0.42 -5.67 -39.83
C TYR A 217 0.58 -4.76 -39.12
N CYS A 218 1.09 -3.72 -39.78
CA CYS A 218 2.01 -2.78 -39.14
C CYS A 218 1.31 -1.84 -38.14
N LEU A 219 0.00 -1.60 -38.29
CA LEU A 219 -0.76 -0.80 -37.33
C LEU A 219 -0.87 -1.50 -35.97
N ASP A 220 -0.70 -2.83 -35.93
CA ASP A 220 -0.69 -3.66 -34.72
C ASP A 220 -1.92 -3.40 -33.83
N TRP A 221 -3.10 -3.60 -34.43
CA TRP A 221 -4.39 -3.32 -33.81
C TRP A 221 -5.46 -4.37 -34.17
N ASP A 222 -6.53 -4.41 -33.38
CA ASP A 222 -7.60 -5.41 -33.49
C ASP A 222 -8.89 -4.83 -34.11
N GLN A 223 -8.79 -3.77 -34.93
CA GLN A 223 -9.95 -3.09 -35.51
C GLN A 223 -10.53 -3.87 -36.70
N THR A 224 -11.79 -4.27 -36.63
CA THR A 224 -12.48 -4.87 -37.77
C THR A 224 -12.99 -3.80 -38.75
N GLU A 225 -13.25 -4.20 -39.99
CA GLU A 225 -13.88 -3.31 -40.98
C GLU A 225 -15.24 -2.81 -40.46
N HIS A 226 -15.42 -1.48 -40.37
CA HIS A 226 -16.65 -0.85 -39.88
C HIS A 226 -17.82 -1.05 -40.86
N VAL A 227 -17.52 -1.09 -42.17
CA VAL A 227 -18.49 -1.42 -43.22
C VAL A 227 -18.00 -2.64 -43.99
N ALA A 228 -18.84 -3.67 -44.10
CA ALA A 228 -18.51 -4.91 -44.78
C ALA A 228 -18.05 -4.66 -46.23
N ASN A 229 -16.93 -5.28 -46.62
CA ASN A 229 -16.27 -5.15 -47.92
C ASN A 229 -15.59 -3.80 -48.19
N PHE A 230 -15.50 -2.92 -47.18
CA PHE A 230 -14.74 -1.68 -47.28
C PHE A 230 -13.62 -1.67 -46.25
N LYS A 231 -12.42 -1.26 -46.67
CA LYS A 231 -11.26 -1.11 -45.79
C LYS A 231 -11.33 0.20 -44.98
N ILE A 232 -12.39 0.34 -44.20
CA ILE A 232 -12.67 1.44 -43.28
C ILE A 232 -12.61 0.93 -41.85
N TYR A 233 -11.89 1.64 -40.99
CA TYR A 233 -11.70 1.27 -39.58
C TYR A 233 -12.00 2.47 -38.69
N GLU A 234 -12.75 2.26 -37.62
CA GLU A 234 -12.90 3.26 -36.56
C GLU A 234 -11.53 3.58 -35.95
N HIS A 235 -11.25 4.87 -35.82
CA HIS A 235 -9.95 5.34 -35.35
C HIS A 235 -10.12 6.37 -34.23
N THR A 236 -9.16 6.37 -33.31
CA THR A 236 -9.04 7.40 -32.27
C THR A 236 -7.66 8.01 -32.34
N LEU A 237 -7.63 9.34 -32.51
CA LEU A 237 -6.43 10.12 -32.64
C LEU A 237 -6.27 11.00 -31.41
N ASN A 238 -5.09 11.00 -30.79
CA ASN A 238 -4.83 11.94 -29.70
C ASN A 238 -4.63 13.34 -30.27
N TRP A 239 -5.39 14.32 -29.82
CA TRP A 239 -5.11 15.73 -30.09
C TRP A 239 -3.98 16.20 -29.15
N GLU A 240 -2.75 16.15 -29.66
CA GLU A 240 -1.54 16.32 -28.83
C GLU A 240 -1.47 17.66 -28.07
N SER A 241 -1.96 18.77 -28.63
CA SER A 241 -1.90 20.08 -27.93
C SER A 241 -2.90 20.20 -26.77
N HIS A 242 -3.95 19.36 -26.75
CA HIS A 242 -5.00 19.38 -25.73
C HIS A 242 -5.04 18.11 -24.86
N ASN A 243 -4.23 17.09 -25.17
CA ASN A 243 -4.17 15.81 -24.45
C ASN A 243 -5.54 15.10 -24.36
N ILE A 244 -6.36 15.17 -25.41
CA ILE A 244 -7.64 14.46 -25.48
C ILE A 244 -7.82 13.81 -26.84
N PHE A 245 -8.42 12.63 -26.89
CA PHE A 245 -8.71 11.96 -28.15
C PHE A 245 -9.82 12.64 -28.96
N ARG A 246 -9.79 12.40 -30.27
CA ARG A 246 -10.84 12.68 -31.25
C ARG A 246 -11.17 11.38 -31.98
N ARG A 247 -12.43 11.23 -32.41
CA ARG A 247 -12.89 10.06 -33.16
C ARG A 247 -12.84 10.36 -34.65
N GLY A 248 -12.50 9.36 -35.44
CA GLY A 248 -12.34 9.48 -36.88
C GLY A 248 -12.31 8.13 -37.55
N TYR A 249 -12.00 8.12 -38.84
CA TYR A 249 -11.83 6.88 -39.59
C TYR A 249 -10.47 6.81 -40.25
N LEU A 250 -9.95 5.59 -40.37
CA LEU A 250 -8.83 5.26 -41.25
C LEU A 250 -9.35 4.46 -42.45
N PHE A 251 -9.06 4.95 -43.66
CA PHE A 251 -9.34 4.28 -44.91
C PHE A 251 -8.06 3.75 -45.52
N MET A 252 -8.14 2.56 -46.10
CA MET A 252 -7.09 2.03 -46.98
C MET A 252 -7.63 2.01 -48.41
N GLY A 253 -7.39 3.08 -49.15
CA GLY A 253 -8.02 3.37 -50.44
C GLY A 253 -8.12 4.88 -50.71
N THR A 254 -8.77 5.25 -51.82
CA THR A 254 -9.02 6.65 -52.18
C THR A 254 -10.34 7.17 -51.59
N PRO A 255 -10.55 8.50 -51.51
CA PRO A 255 -11.82 9.09 -51.08
C PRO A 255 -13.06 8.65 -51.86
N GLU A 256 -12.95 8.37 -53.15
CA GLU A 256 -14.08 7.96 -54.01
C GLU A 256 -14.58 6.56 -53.66
N ALA A 257 -13.73 5.73 -53.04
CA ALA A 257 -14.08 4.41 -52.55
C ALA A 257 -14.78 4.44 -51.18
N ARG A 258 -15.08 5.62 -50.62
CA ARG A 258 -15.79 5.75 -49.34
C ARG A 258 -17.21 5.18 -49.45
N PRO A 259 -17.66 4.38 -48.47
CA PRO A 259 -19.07 4.06 -48.32
C PRO A 259 -19.90 5.34 -48.14
N THR A 260 -21.11 5.34 -48.68
CA THR A 260 -22.10 6.40 -48.45
C THR A 260 -22.85 6.24 -47.13
N ALA A 261 -22.66 5.11 -46.44
CA ALA A 261 -23.45 4.68 -45.28
C ALA A 261 -22.62 4.58 -43.98
N GLN A 262 -21.92 5.65 -43.61
CA GLN A 262 -21.22 5.75 -42.32
C GLN A 262 -21.51 7.07 -41.61
N PRO A 263 -21.62 7.06 -40.27
CA PRO A 263 -21.65 8.27 -39.43
C PRO A 263 -20.54 9.26 -39.76
N PRO A 264 -20.79 10.58 -39.85
CA PRO A 264 -19.71 11.56 -39.89
C PRO A 264 -18.94 11.58 -38.56
N GLU A 265 -17.61 11.63 -38.63
CA GLU A 265 -16.70 11.74 -37.48
C GLU A 265 -15.80 12.99 -37.61
N ASP A 266 -14.94 13.25 -36.63
CA ASP A 266 -14.14 14.49 -36.59
C ASP A 266 -13.06 14.58 -37.66
N TYR A 267 -12.51 13.45 -38.11
CA TYR A 267 -11.45 13.45 -39.11
C TYR A 267 -11.41 12.14 -39.91
N TYR A 268 -10.71 12.18 -41.03
CA TYR A 268 -10.55 11.05 -41.93
C TYR A 268 -9.08 10.92 -42.37
N MET A 269 -8.49 9.75 -42.19
CA MET A 269 -7.13 9.42 -42.61
C MET A 269 -7.17 8.43 -43.78
N TYR A 270 -6.30 8.59 -44.77
CA TYR A 270 -6.22 7.74 -45.96
C TYR A 270 -4.83 7.15 -46.12
N ILE A 271 -4.69 5.83 -46.12
CA ILE A 271 -3.52 5.15 -46.68
C ILE A 271 -3.84 4.86 -48.15
N LEU A 272 -3.17 5.58 -49.04
CA LEU A 272 -3.46 5.52 -50.47
C LEU A 272 -2.88 4.26 -51.13
N PRO A 273 -3.52 3.72 -52.18
CA PRO A 273 -2.97 2.62 -52.94
C PRO A 273 -1.67 3.03 -53.64
N PRO A 274 -0.55 2.30 -53.45
CA PRO A 274 0.72 2.68 -54.05
C PRO A 274 0.84 2.27 -55.53
N TYR A 275 0.02 1.34 -56.04
CA TYR A 275 0.16 0.80 -57.39
C TYR A 275 -1.12 1.00 -58.21
N GLY A 276 -0.97 1.06 -59.54
CA GLY A 276 -2.07 1.37 -60.48
C GLY A 276 -2.24 2.86 -60.76
N ASN A 277 -3.24 3.19 -61.60
CA ASN A 277 -3.59 4.56 -62.03
C ASN A 277 -4.95 5.00 -61.46
N GLU A 278 -5.22 4.69 -60.19
CA GLU A 278 -6.42 5.19 -59.51
C GLU A 278 -6.25 6.68 -59.21
N LEU A 279 -6.75 7.52 -60.11
CA LEU A 279 -6.80 8.96 -59.92
C LEU A 279 -7.92 9.31 -58.94
N PHE A 280 -7.59 10.10 -57.93
CA PHE A 280 -8.55 10.69 -57.01
C PHE A 280 -8.43 12.21 -56.99
N ASN A 281 -9.53 12.88 -56.67
CA ASN A 281 -9.55 14.34 -56.53
C ASN A 281 -9.37 14.72 -55.05
N ASP A 282 -8.21 15.30 -54.71
CA ASP A 282 -7.99 15.90 -53.38
C ASP A 282 -8.78 17.22 -53.29
N GLU A 283 -9.94 17.17 -52.63
CA GLU A 283 -10.80 18.33 -52.35
C GLU A 283 -10.17 19.31 -51.35
N LYS A 284 -9.01 18.97 -50.76
CA LYS A 284 -8.23 19.77 -49.80
C LYS A 284 -9.01 20.10 -48.53
N LYS A 285 -9.86 19.18 -48.09
CA LYS A 285 -10.63 19.36 -46.86
C LYS A 285 -9.72 19.47 -45.63
N GLU A 286 -10.20 20.20 -44.63
CA GLU A 286 -9.43 20.49 -43.42
C GLU A 286 -9.40 19.32 -42.41
N ASP A 287 -10.29 18.36 -42.57
CA ASP A 287 -10.47 17.17 -41.74
C ASP A 287 -9.86 15.90 -42.35
N GLU A 288 -9.17 16.02 -43.50
CA GLU A 288 -8.63 14.88 -44.25
C GLU A 288 -7.09 14.88 -44.32
N VAL A 289 -6.47 13.73 -44.01
CA VAL A 289 -5.01 13.54 -44.10
C VAL A 289 -4.71 12.30 -44.95
N PHE A 290 -3.81 12.44 -45.93
CA PHE A 290 -3.45 11.36 -46.84
C PHE A 290 -2.01 10.91 -46.63
N PHE A 291 -1.78 9.60 -46.66
CA PHE A 291 -0.50 8.91 -46.56
C PHE A 291 -0.25 8.15 -47.86
N ALA A 292 0.64 8.69 -48.70
CA ALA A 292 1.05 8.07 -49.95
C ALA A 292 2.37 7.31 -49.73
N PHE A 293 2.40 6.01 -50.01
CA PHE A 293 3.64 5.23 -49.96
C PHE A 293 4.50 5.51 -51.19
N LYS A 294 5.78 5.80 -50.95
CA LYS A 294 6.77 6.01 -52.01
C LYS A 294 7.23 4.65 -52.55
N GLN A 295 6.87 4.37 -53.80
CA GLN A 295 7.21 3.11 -54.46
C GLN A 295 8.72 2.83 -54.42
N ASN A 296 9.05 1.56 -54.17
CA ASN A 296 10.39 1.01 -54.15
C ASN A 296 10.36 -0.38 -54.82
N GLU A 297 11.33 -0.66 -55.70
CA GLU A 297 11.35 -1.91 -56.49
C GLU A 297 11.58 -3.16 -55.62
N GLU A 298 12.44 -3.09 -54.60
CA GLU A 298 12.67 -4.20 -53.68
C GLU A 298 11.39 -4.54 -52.91
N PHE A 299 10.72 -3.52 -52.37
CA PHE A 299 9.44 -3.68 -51.69
C PHE A 299 8.36 -4.23 -52.63
N LYS A 300 8.28 -3.72 -53.87
CA LYS A 300 7.33 -4.20 -54.89
C LYS A 300 7.56 -5.67 -55.21
N ASN A 301 8.81 -6.10 -55.33
CA ASN A 301 9.18 -7.49 -55.62
C ASN A 301 8.81 -8.42 -54.46
N ASP A 302 9.17 -8.08 -53.22
CA ASP A 302 8.76 -8.85 -52.04
C ASP A 302 7.23 -8.90 -51.90
N LEU A 303 6.51 -7.83 -52.26
CA LEU A 303 5.05 -7.78 -52.25
C LEU A 303 4.43 -8.69 -53.32
N LYS A 304 5.02 -8.73 -54.53
CA LYS A 304 4.63 -9.67 -55.59
C LYS A 304 4.83 -11.13 -55.15
N LEU A 305 5.96 -11.44 -54.51
CA LEU A 305 6.24 -12.78 -53.99
C LEU A 305 5.28 -13.16 -52.86
N TYR A 306 4.96 -12.21 -51.96
CA TYR A 306 3.95 -12.40 -50.91
C TYR A 306 2.56 -12.69 -51.49
N ALA A 307 2.09 -11.86 -52.42
CA ALA A 307 0.82 -12.02 -53.11
C ALA A 307 0.75 -13.34 -53.88
N ALA A 308 1.84 -13.72 -54.56
CA ALA A 308 1.94 -14.98 -55.29
C ALA A 308 1.90 -16.19 -54.35
N ALA A 309 2.62 -16.16 -53.23
CA ALA A 309 2.61 -17.24 -52.25
C ALA A 309 1.21 -17.46 -51.63
N LEU A 310 0.48 -16.38 -51.31
CA LEU A 310 -0.90 -16.48 -50.84
C LEU A 310 -1.85 -17.01 -51.92
N SER A 311 -1.71 -16.53 -53.16
CA SER A 311 -2.52 -17.05 -54.27
C SER A 311 -2.23 -18.53 -54.54
N MET A 312 -0.96 -18.96 -54.49
CA MET A 312 -0.58 -20.37 -54.63
C MET A 312 -1.11 -21.24 -53.49
N LYS A 313 -1.15 -20.72 -52.26
CA LYS A 313 -1.77 -21.40 -51.12
C LYS A 313 -3.25 -21.67 -51.37
N GLU A 314 -4.00 -20.69 -51.89
CA GLU A 314 -5.44 -20.86 -52.18
C GLU A 314 -5.68 -21.94 -53.24
N LEU A 315 -4.78 -22.05 -54.23
CA LEU A 315 -4.88 -23.00 -55.33
C LEU A 315 -4.30 -24.40 -55.02
N ALA A 316 -3.54 -24.55 -53.93
CA ALA A 316 -2.84 -25.78 -53.60
C ALA A 316 -3.74 -26.84 -52.94
N GLU A 317 -3.40 -28.12 -53.15
CA GLU A 317 -3.93 -29.23 -52.35
C GLU A 317 -3.60 -29.04 -50.86
N GLU A 318 -4.46 -29.55 -49.97
CA GLU A 318 -4.38 -29.33 -48.52
C GLU A 318 -2.98 -29.63 -47.94
N LYS A 319 -2.35 -30.73 -48.38
CA LYS A 319 -1.02 -31.16 -47.96
C LYS A 319 0.11 -30.14 -48.25
N ASN A 320 -0.10 -29.24 -49.21
CA ASN A 320 0.89 -28.27 -49.69
C ASN A 320 0.62 -26.84 -49.21
N LYS A 321 -0.58 -26.56 -48.64
CA LYS A 321 -0.98 -25.21 -48.23
C LYS A 321 -0.09 -24.64 -47.13
N GLU A 322 0.35 -25.46 -46.19
CA GLU A 322 1.21 -25.03 -45.08
C GLU A 322 2.56 -24.49 -45.60
N THR A 323 3.17 -25.17 -46.57
CA THR A 323 4.43 -24.75 -47.19
C THR A 323 4.31 -23.37 -47.85
N TYR A 324 3.26 -23.15 -48.65
CA TYR A 324 3.01 -21.83 -49.26
C TYR A 324 2.70 -20.74 -48.22
N GLN A 325 1.98 -21.07 -47.13
CA GLN A 325 1.74 -20.14 -46.03
C GLN A 325 3.05 -19.74 -45.33
N ASN A 326 3.94 -20.70 -45.09
CA ASN A 326 5.24 -20.43 -44.48
C ASN A 326 6.10 -19.53 -45.36
N LYS A 327 6.09 -19.73 -46.69
CA LYS A 327 6.74 -18.83 -47.65
C LYS A 327 6.13 -17.43 -47.63
N ALA A 328 4.80 -17.32 -47.64
CA ALA A 328 4.11 -16.03 -47.51
C ALA A 328 4.50 -15.28 -46.22
N ASN A 329 4.62 -15.99 -45.09
CA ASN A 329 5.04 -15.41 -43.81
C ASN A 329 6.47 -14.83 -43.86
N ILE A 330 7.39 -15.45 -44.62
CA ILE A 330 8.75 -14.94 -44.81
C ILE A 330 8.72 -13.59 -45.54
N TYR A 331 7.99 -13.50 -46.67
CA TYR A 331 7.88 -12.26 -47.42
C TYR A 331 7.14 -11.18 -46.61
N LYS A 332 6.05 -11.54 -45.93
CA LYS A 332 5.35 -10.65 -44.99
C LYS A 332 6.31 -10.05 -43.97
N LYS A 333 7.17 -10.87 -43.34
CA LYS A 333 8.14 -10.41 -42.34
C LYS A 333 9.13 -9.39 -42.92
N ARG A 334 9.57 -9.57 -44.17
CA ARG A 334 10.43 -8.60 -44.87
C ARG A 334 9.69 -7.29 -45.12
N LEU A 335 8.46 -7.37 -45.63
CA LEU A 335 7.62 -6.21 -45.92
C LEU A 335 7.29 -5.39 -44.66
N THR A 336 6.87 -6.04 -43.57
CA THR A 336 6.59 -5.36 -42.30
C THR A 336 7.86 -4.76 -41.69
N LYS A 337 9.02 -5.45 -41.82
CA LYS A 337 10.31 -4.92 -41.39
C LYS A 337 10.67 -3.66 -42.17
N TYR A 338 10.53 -3.68 -43.49
CA TYR A 338 10.80 -2.53 -44.34
C TYR A 338 9.93 -1.32 -43.97
N LEU A 339 8.61 -1.50 -43.81
CA LEU A 339 7.73 -0.40 -43.39
C LEU A 339 8.11 0.12 -42.00
N SER A 340 8.42 -0.75 -41.06
CA SER A 340 8.80 -0.33 -39.69
C SER A 340 10.11 0.47 -39.66
N GLU A 341 11.12 0.04 -40.43
CA GLU A 341 12.45 0.69 -40.50
C GLU A 341 12.43 1.99 -41.32
N ASN A 342 11.59 2.07 -42.35
CA ASN A 342 11.58 3.18 -43.30
C ASN A 342 10.34 4.10 -43.21
N LYS A 343 9.40 3.86 -42.27
CA LYS A 343 8.13 4.62 -42.14
C LYS A 343 8.24 6.14 -42.26
N ASN A 344 9.35 6.72 -41.81
CA ASN A 344 9.58 8.17 -41.81
C ASN A 344 9.95 8.74 -43.20
N THR A 345 10.47 7.91 -44.10
CA THR A 345 10.98 8.30 -45.42
C THR A 345 10.23 7.64 -46.57
N CYS A 346 9.53 6.52 -46.32
CA CYS A 346 8.75 5.81 -47.32
C CYS A 346 7.29 6.29 -47.43
N PHE A 347 6.87 7.28 -46.63
CA PHE A 347 5.55 7.91 -46.74
C PHE A 347 5.65 9.41 -46.97
N GLU A 348 4.81 9.90 -47.89
CA GLU A 348 4.51 11.31 -48.09
C GLU A 348 3.12 11.59 -47.51
N VAL A 349 3.02 12.66 -46.72
CA VAL A 349 1.80 13.11 -46.09
C VAL A 349 1.25 14.31 -46.88
N SER A 350 0.02 14.20 -47.38
CA SER A 350 -0.71 15.32 -47.99
C SER A 350 -1.76 15.84 -47.00
N TYR A 351 -1.77 17.16 -46.80
CA TYR A 351 -2.79 17.84 -46.00
C TYR A 351 -3.07 19.22 -46.61
N LYS A 352 -4.35 19.54 -46.85
CA LYS A 352 -4.80 20.77 -47.55
C LYS A 352 -4.08 21.00 -48.89
N GLY A 353 -3.80 19.92 -49.63
CA GLY A 353 -3.08 19.96 -50.91
C GLY A 353 -1.56 20.22 -50.82
N ILE A 354 -0.99 20.29 -49.62
CA ILE A 354 0.48 20.40 -49.43
C ILE A 354 1.02 19.02 -49.10
N LYS A 355 1.98 18.56 -49.91
CA LYS A 355 2.69 17.29 -49.74
C LYS A 355 4.05 17.50 -49.07
N ARG A 356 4.36 16.68 -48.07
CA ARG A 356 5.65 16.67 -47.35
C ARG A 356 6.03 15.25 -46.99
N GLN A 357 7.32 14.95 -46.87
CA GLN A 357 7.70 13.66 -46.31
C GLN A 357 7.25 13.54 -44.86
N LEU A 358 6.93 12.32 -44.41
CA LEU A 358 6.42 12.09 -43.06
C LEU A 358 7.34 12.69 -41.98
N ILE A 359 8.66 12.50 -42.12
CA ILE A 359 9.66 13.09 -41.21
C ILE A 359 9.62 14.63 -41.15
N GLU A 360 9.31 15.29 -42.25
CA GLU A 360 9.20 16.76 -42.32
C GLU A 360 7.94 17.28 -41.64
N VAL A 361 6.87 16.47 -41.57
CA VAL A 361 5.66 16.78 -40.81
C VAL A 361 5.93 16.65 -39.31
N LEU A 362 6.61 15.57 -38.89
CA LEU A 362 6.93 15.33 -37.48
C LEU A 362 7.89 16.38 -36.89
N LYS A 363 8.82 16.93 -37.69
CA LYS A 363 9.82 17.91 -37.24
C LYS A 363 10.50 17.45 -35.92
N GLY A 364 10.56 18.32 -34.92
CA GLY A 364 11.13 18.04 -33.60
C GLY A 364 10.32 17.09 -32.70
N LYS A 365 9.17 16.57 -33.17
CA LYS A 365 8.38 15.54 -32.48
C LYS A 365 8.70 14.12 -32.98
N TYR A 366 9.72 13.96 -33.81
CA TYR A 366 10.21 12.65 -34.23
C TYR A 366 10.68 11.82 -33.03
N ASN A 367 10.22 10.56 -32.97
CA ASN A 367 10.71 9.58 -32.03
C ASN A 367 11.02 8.27 -32.78
N LYS A 368 12.28 7.84 -32.68
CA LYS A 368 12.77 6.61 -33.33
C LYS A 368 12.08 5.35 -32.80
N ASP A 369 11.63 5.39 -31.55
CA ASP A 369 11.05 4.23 -30.84
C ASP A 369 9.53 4.13 -31.11
N PHE A 370 8.93 5.08 -31.84
CA PHE A 370 7.52 4.98 -32.21
C PHE A 370 7.26 3.77 -33.09
N ALA A 371 6.19 3.06 -32.76
CA ALA A 371 5.60 2.05 -33.63
C ALA A 371 5.07 2.71 -34.92
N PHE A 372 4.76 1.89 -35.93
CA PHE A 372 4.24 2.38 -37.21
C PHE A 372 2.95 3.20 -37.01
N LYS A 373 1.96 2.67 -36.28
CA LYS A 373 0.72 3.38 -35.96
C LYS A 373 0.97 4.72 -35.27
N GLU A 374 1.78 4.73 -34.22
CA GLU A 374 2.09 5.96 -33.46
C GLU A 374 2.72 7.05 -34.33
N THR A 375 3.54 6.65 -35.31
CA THR A 375 4.17 7.54 -36.28
C THR A 375 3.14 8.17 -37.23
N ILE A 376 2.23 7.35 -37.78
CA ILE A 376 1.13 7.79 -38.64
C ILE A 376 0.17 8.72 -37.86
N ASP A 377 -0.20 8.34 -36.63
CA ASP A 377 -1.05 9.13 -35.75
C ASP A 377 -0.40 10.46 -35.37
N ALA A 378 0.89 10.48 -35.02
CA ALA A 378 1.59 11.71 -34.68
C ALA A 378 1.59 12.69 -35.86
N ALA A 379 1.84 12.21 -37.08
CA ALA A 379 1.77 13.03 -38.28
C ALA A 379 0.35 13.57 -38.53
N ALA A 380 -0.68 12.72 -38.41
CA ALA A 380 -2.07 13.13 -38.55
C ALA A 380 -2.49 14.17 -37.49
N SER A 381 -2.12 13.97 -36.22
CA SER A 381 -2.42 14.91 -35.15
C SER A 381 -1.77 16.27 -35.38
N ILE A 382 -0.56 16.34 -35.94
CA ILE A 382 0.11 17.60 -36.26
C ILE A 382 -0.63 18.32 -37.39
N CYS A 383 -1.05 17.59 -38.43
CA CYS A 383 -1.84 18.17 -39.53
C CYS A 383 -3.19 18.73 -39.05
N LEU A 384 -3.90 17.95 -38.22
CA LEU A 384 -5.27 18.26 -37.80
C LEU A 384 -5.35 19.23 -36.60
N ASP A 385 -4.23 19.57 -35.95
CA ASP A 385 -4.20 20.41 -34.74
C ASP A 385 -4.94 21.75 -34.90
N ASN A 386 -4.68 22.45 -36.01
CA ASN A 386 -5.34 23.72 -36.31
C ASN A 386 -6.85 23.53 -36.58
N TYR A 387 -7.23 22.46 -37.27
CA TYR A 387 -8.63 22.16 -37.56
C TYR A 387 -9.40 21.87 -36.26
N PHE A 388 -8.85 21.03 -35.38
CA PHE A 388 -9.44 20.77 -34.07
C PHE A 388 -9.51 22.03 -33.20
N SER A 389 -8.48 22.87 -33.23
CA SER A 389 -8.47 24.16 -32.50
C SER A 389 -9.55 25.11 -33.00
N SER A 390 -9.80 25.15 -34.31
CA SER A 390 -10.88 25.98 -34.89
C SER A 390 -12.26 25.41 -34.60
N LYS A 391 -12.42 24.08 -34.61
CA LYS A 391 -13.70 23.41 -34.32
C LYS A 391 -14.06 23.42 -32.83
N TYR A 392 -13.07 23.34 -31.95
CA TYR A 392 -13.24 23.27 -30.49
C TYR A 392 -12.37 24.32 -29.76
N PRO A 393 -12.63 25.63 -29.97
CA PRO A 393 -11.78 26.71 -29.46
C PRO A 393 -11.73 26.76 -27.93
N ASP A 394 -12.75 26.24 -27.26
CA ASP A 394 -12.88 26.26 -25.80
C ASP A 394 -12.60 24.92 -25.11
N MET A 395 -12.13 23.91 -25.85
CA MET A 395 -11.75 22.62 -25.26
C MET A 395 -10.68 22.82 -24.17
N PRO A 396 -10.79 22.16 -23.00
CA PRO A 396 -9.75 22.21 -21.99
C PRO A 396 -8.45 21.59 -22.51
N ILE A 397 -7.32 22.14 -22.07
CA ILE A 397 -6.02 21.49 -22.23
C ILE A 397 -5.84 20.57 -21.02
N PHE A 398 -5.92 19.26 -21.26
CA PHE A 398 -5.87 18.28 -20.19
C PHE A 398 -4.44 18.09 -19.66
N LYS A 399 -4.30 18.05 -18.33
CA LYS A 399 -3.00 17.79 -17.66
C LYS A 399 -2.49 16.36 -17.86
N THR A 400 -3.40 15.44 -18.16
CA THR A 400 -3.12 14.03 -18.44
C THR A 400 -3.85 13.61 -19.71
N LYS A 401 -3.24 12.72 -20.49
CA LYS A 401 -3.82 12.20 -21.74
C LYS A 401 -5.14 11.47 -21.50
N ILE A 402 -6.24 12.03 -22.02
CA ILE A 402 -7.56 11.43 -22.04
C ILE A 402 -7.69 10.58 -23.31
N THR A 403 -7.95 9.30 -23.12
CA THR A 403 -8.17 8.30 -24.18
C THR A 403 -9.56 7.70 -24.01
N LEU A 404 -10.07 7.05 -25.06
CA LEU A 404 -11.36 6.35 -24.97
C LEU A 404 -11.38 5.32 -23.83
N LYS A 405 -10.25 4.66 -23.55
CA LYS A 405 -10.12 3.64 -22.49
C LYS A 405 -10.17 4.21 -21.08
N ASN A 406 -9.58 5.38 -20.82
CA ASN A 406 -9.43 5.93 -19.47
C ASN A 406 -10.40 7.08 -19.15
N GLN A 407 -11.21 7.54 -20.12
CA GLN A 407 -12.07 8.71 -19.95
C GLN A 407 -13.06 8.54 -18.80
N ALA A 408 -13.77 7.41 -18.77
CA ALA A 408 -14.78 7.13 -17.74
C ALA A 408 -14.18 7.13 -16.33
N ASP A 409 -13.05 6.45 -16.14
CA ASP A 409 -12.35 6.41 -14.85
C ASP A 409 -11.81 7.78 -14.44
N THR A 410 -11.29 8.55 -15.39
CA THR A 410 -10.78 9.91 -15.13
C THR A 410 -11.90 10.84 -14.68
N ILE A 411 -13.05 10.81 -15.36
CA ILE A 411 -14.23 11.58 -14.99
C ILE A 411 -14.73 11.15 -13.60
N ARG A 412 -14.85 9.84 -13.35
CA ARG A 412 -15.27 9.30 -12.05
C ARG A 412 -14.37 9.78 -10.91
N ALA A 413 -13.05 9.71 -11.10
CA ALA A 413 -12.07 10.20 -10.14
C ALA A 413 -12.26 11.71 -9.86
N GLY A 414 -12.49 12.52 -10.89
CA GLY A 414 -12.77 13.95 -10.72
C GLY A 414 -14.06 14.22 -9.94
N ILE A 415 -15.14 13.51 -10.25
CA ILE A 415 -16.42 13.67 -9.54
C ILE A 415 -16.29 13.25 -8.07
N ASP A 416 -15.62 12.13 -7.80
CA ASP A 416 -15.39 11.63 -6.43
C ASP A 416 -14.52 12.55 -5.57
N HIS A 417 -13.71 13.41 -6.20
CA HIS A 417 -12.93 14.44 -5.51
C HIS A 417 -13.83 15.34 -4.65
N PHE A 418 -15.02 15.69 -5.15
CA PHE A 418 -15.98 16.55 -4.43
C PHE A 418 -16.62 15.86 -3.21
N ALA A 419 -16.49 14.54 -3.09
CA ALA A 419 -16.87 13.75 -1.91
C ALA A 419 -15.67 13.50 -0.96
N GLY A 420 -14.52 14.14 -1.20
CA GLY A 420 -13.30 14.01 -0.40
C GLY A 420 -12.36 12.88 -0.82
N ARG A 421 -12.65 12.14 -1.91
CA ARG A 421 -11.76 11.09 -2.43
C ARG A 421 -10.75 11.70 -3.40
N THR A 422 -9.58 12.09 -2.89
CA THR A 422 -8.57 12.80 -3.68
C THR A 422 -7.47 11.85 -4.18
N ASN A 423 -7.08 12.02 -5.44
CA ASN A 423 -5.92 11.34 -6.06
C ASN A 423 -5.31 12.21 -7.18
N GLN A 424 -4.14 11.85 -7.70
CA GLN A 424 -3.45 12.66 -8.72
C GLN A 424 -4.27 12.82 -10.02
N GLN A 425 -4.97 11.77 -10.46
CA GLN A 425 -5.82 11.79 -11.65
C GLN A 425 -7.00 12.78 -11.49
N SER A 426 -7.64 12.79 -10.33
CA SER A 426 -8.74 13.71 -10.01
C SER A 426 -8.26 15.17 -10.01
N LYS A 427 -7.11 15.45 -9.41
CA LYS A 427 -6.51 16.80 -9.38
C LYS A 427 -6.18 17.27 -10.78
N ALA A 428 -5.53 16.44 -11.59
CA ALA A 428 -5.19 16.73 -12.98
C ALA A 428 -6.43 17.08 -13.81
N LEU A 429 -7.54 16.34 -13.64
CA LEU A 429 -8.80 16.65 -14.33
C LEU A 429 -9.38 18.01 -13.88
N LEU A 430 -9.49 18.26 -12.57
CA LEU A 430 -10.03 19.52 -12.05
C LEU A 430 -9.17 20.73 -12.45
N GLU A 431 -7.84 20.61 -12.43
CA GLU A 431 -6.90 21.63 -12.91
C GLU A 431 -7.10 21.94 -14.40
N SER A 432 -7.43 20.94 -15.22
CA SER A 432 -7.69 21.12 -16.66
C SER A 432 -8.86 22.08 -16.91
N PHE A 433 -9.83 22.11 -15.99
CA PHE A 433 -10.96 23.06 -16.01
C PHE A 433 -10.72 24.33 -15.17
N ASN A 434 -9.52 24.53 -14.63
CA ASN A 434 -9.15 25.60 -13.68
C ASN A 434 -10.06 25.64 -12.43
N LEU A 435 -10.41 24.47 -11.89
CA LEU A 435 -11.30 24.30 -10.72
C LEU A 435 -10.53 24.13 -9.39
N LEU A 436 -9.20 24.30 -9.40
CA LEU A 436 -8.33 24.19 -8.23
C LEU A 436 -7.46 25.42 -8.04
N ASP A 437 -7.19 25.76 -6.78
CA ASP A 437 -6.18 26.72 -6.34
C ASP A 437 -5.27 26.05 -5.31
N GLY A 438 -4.14 25.52 -5.78
CA GLY A 438 -3.36 24.54 -5.03
C GLY A 438 -4.19 23.27 -4.77
N GLU A 439 -4.43 22.97 -3.51
CA GLU A 439 -5.20 21.78 -3.07
C GLU A 439 -6.69 22.06 -2.86
N LYS A 440 -7.13 23.33 -2.95
CA LYS A 440 -8.52 23.71 -2.66
C LYS A 440 -9.33 23.86 -3.94
N ILE A 441 -10.55 23.32 -3.93
CA ILE A 441 -11.53 23.56 -4.99
C ILE A 441 -11.84 25.07 -5.05
N ASN A 442 -11.64 25.66 -6.21
CA ASN A 442 -11.88 27.07 -6.46
C ASN A 442 -12.43 27.26 -7.88
N ILE A 443 -13.64 27.79 -7.97
CA ILE A 443 -14.33 27.99 -9.24
C ILE A 443 -14.03 29.34 -9.90
N ASN A 444 -13.44 30.30 -9.17
CA ASN A 444 -13.32 31.69 -9.62
C ASN A 444 -12.36 31.88 -10.80
N LYS A 445 -11.40 30.96 -10.97
CA LYS A 445 -10.44 30.94 -12.09
C LYS A 445 -10.96 30.17 -13.31
N SER A 446 -12.11 29.51 -13.20
CA SER A 446 -12.67 28.69 -14.27
C SER A 446 -13.61 29.50 -15.16
N LYS A 447 -13.23 29.69 -16.44
CA LYS A 447 -14.11 30.31 -17.45
C LYS A 447 -15.42 29.54 -17.62
N TYR A 448 -15.38 28.21 -17.48
CA TYR A 448 -16.53 27.33 -17.59
C TYR A 448 -17.51 27.58 -16.43
N ALA A 449 -17.00 27.61 -15.19
CA ALA A 449 -17.83 27.91 -14.03
C ALA A 449 -18.43 29.32 -14.11
N ALA A 450 -17.63 30.33 -14.48
CA ALA A 450 -18.08 31.71 -14.61
C ALA A 450 -19.25 31.88 -15.59
N TYR A 451 -19.21 31.19 -16.74
CA TYR A 451 -20.31 31.20 -17.71
C TYR A 451 -21.61 30.68 -17.09
N TYR A 452 -21.59 29.50 -16.46
CA TYR A 452 -22.81 28.92 -15.89
C TYR A 452 -23.31 29.65 -14.65
N ILE A 453 -22.44 30.28 -13.85
CA ILE A 453 -22.86 31.18 -12.77
C ILE A 453 -23.65 32.37 -13.34
N ASN A 454 -23.17 32.97 -14.43
CA ASN A 454 -23.86 34.08 -15.11
C ASN A 454 -25.21 33.64 -15.69
N GLN A 455 -25.28 32.43 -16.27
CA GLN A 455 -26.55 31.87 -16.76
C GLN A 455 -27.52 31.61 -15.60
N LEU A 456 -27.05 31.00 -14.51
CA LEU A 456 -27.84 30.78 -13.31
C LEU A 456 -28.32 32.11 -12.73
N SER A 457 -27.49 33.16 -12.65
CA SER A 457 -27.87 34.43 -12.03
C SER A 457 -29.05 35.12 -12.71
N LYS A 458 -29.25 34.89 -14.02
CA LYS A 458 -30.37 35.43 -14.82
C LYS A 458 -31.71 34.72 -14.57
N LEU A 459 -31.72 33.56 -13.92
CA LEU A 459 -32.95 32.80 -13.66
C LEU A 459 -33.83 33.51 -12.61
N SER A 460 -35.15 33.35 -12.76
CA SER A 460 -36.10 33.66 -11.69
C SER A 460 -35.88 32.70 -10.49
N PRO A 461 -36.43 32.99 -9.28
CA PRO A 461 -36.22 32.14 -8.10
C PRO A 461 -36.61 30.66 -8.26
N LYS A 462 -37.54 30.34 -9.17
CA LYS A 462 -37.96 28.97 -9.51
C LYS A 462 -37.46 28.52 -10.89
N GLY A 463 -36.62 29.33 -11.54
CA GLY A 463 -36.07 29.02 -12.85
C GLY A 463 -35.03 27.90 -12.79
N VAL A 464 -34.97 27.12 -13.84
CA VAL A 464 -34.02 26.01 -14.02
C VAL A 464 -33.43 26.08 -15.42
N ILE A 465 -32.23 25.53 -15.59
CA ILE A 465 -31.61 25.28 -16.90
C ILE A 465 -31.65 23.77 -17.11
N ASN A 466 -32.44 23.31 -18.07
CA ASN A 466 -32.62 21.90 -18.37
C ASN A 466 -31.42 21.33 -19.15
N PHE A 467 -31.30 20.00 -19.19
CA PHE A 467 -30.31 19.31 -20.01
C PHE A 467 -30.28 19.82 -21.46
N ASN A 468 -31.45 19.89 -22.11
CA ASN A 468 -31.57 20.35 -23.50
C ASN A 468 -31.33 21.86 -23.68
N ASP A 469 -31.29 22.65 -22.61
CA ASP A 469 -30.89 24.06 -22.69
C ASP A 469 -29.36 24.15 -22.86
N ILE A 470 -28.63 23.24 -22.23
CA ILE A 470 -27.16 23.17 -22.22
C ILE A 470 -26.62 22.41 -23.43
N TYR A 471 -27.21 21.26 -23.75
CA TYR A 471 -26.68 20.34 -24.74
C TYR A 471 -27.47 20.33 -26.04
N GLY A 472 -26.76 20.19 -27.15
CA GLY A 472 -27.31 19.89 -28.47
C GLY A 472 -26.95 18.45 -28.87
N GLU A 473 -27.82 17.83 -29.65
CA GLU A 473 -27.57 16.51 -30.23
C GLU A 473 -26.49 16.65 -31.31
N ASN A 474 -25.42 15.87 -31.18
CA ASN A 474 -24.45 15.61 -32.24
C ASN A 474 -24.59 14.12 -32.63
N PHE A 475 -24.03 13.73 -33.78
CA PHE A 475 -24.33 12.43 -34.39
C PHE A 475 -24.13 11.23 -33.42
N ASN A 476 -23.09 11.26 -32.59
CA ASN A 476 -22.72 10.16 -31.67
C ASN A 476 -22.81 10.50 -30.17
N GLU A 477 -23.03 11.77 -29.81
CA GLU A 477 -23.11 12.20 -28.40
C GLU A 477 -23.79 13.57 -28.25
N TYR A 478 -24.00 13.98 -27.00
CA TYR A 478 -24.44 15.34 -26.68
C TYR A 478 -23.23 16.24 -26.38
N LEU A 479 -23.16 17.38 -27.07
CA LEU A 479 -22.15 18.41 -26.85
C LEU A 479 -22.81 19.67 -26.27
N ASP A 480 -22.13 20.33 -25.33
CA ASP A 480 -22.64 21.58 -24.82
C ASP A 480 -22.60 22.67 -25.91
N LYS A 481 -23.65 23.49 -25.99
CA LYS A 481 -23.84 24.44 -27.09
C LYS A 481 -22.86 25.61 -27.09
N HIS A 482 -22.12 25.84 -25.99
CA HIS A 482 -21.25 27.00 -25.87
C HIS A 482 -19.78 26.63 -26.07
N PHE A 483 -19.30 25.61 -25.37
CA PHE A 483 -17.90 25.18 -25.35
C PHE A 483 -17.63 23.93 -26.22
N SER A 484 -18.67 23.26 -26.73
CA SER A 484 -18.55 22.02 -27.52
C SER A 484 -17.83 20.89 -26.78
N ILE A 485 -18.09 20.76 -25.48
CA ILE A 485 -17.59 19.73 -24.58
C ILE A 485 -18.67 18.68 -24.35
N SER A 486 -18.26 17.41 -24.35
CA SER A 486 -19.14 16.25 -24.12
C SER A 486 -19.91 16.35 -22.81
N TYR A 487 -21.17 15.91 -22.85
CA TYR A 487 -22.05 15.72 -21.69
C TYR A 487 -21.47 14.81 -20.60
N ALA A 488 -20.47 13.98 -20.92
CA ALA A 488 -19.76 13.20 -19.92
C ALA A 488 -18.76 14.03 -19.10
N LEU A 489 -18.13 15.05 -19.71
CA LEU A 489 -17.07 15.85 -19.10
C LEU A 489 -17.60 17.09 -18.38
N MET A 490 -18.52 17.84 -19.01
CA MET A 490 -19.03 19.09 -18.47
C MET A 490 -19.67 18.99 -17.05
N PRO A 491 -20.30 17.87 -16.63
CA PRO A 491 -20.78 17.71 -15.26
C PRO A 491 -19.75 17.95 -14.17
N ILE A 492 -18.44 17.82 -14.45
CA ILE A 492 -17.39 18.17 -13.48
C ILE A 492 -17.49 19.63 -13.03
N VAL A 493 -17.84 20.53 -13.94
CA VAL A 493 -18.03 21.97 -13.68
C VAL A 493 -19.29 22.16 -12.85
N PHE A 494 -20.39 21.47 -13.19
CA PHE A 494 -21.65 21.59 -12.45
C PHE A 494 -21.51 21.08 -11.02
N VAL A 495 -20.86 19.94 -10.80
CA VAL A 495 -20.60 19.42 -9.45
C VAL A 495 -19.69 20.39 -8.67
N ALA A 496 -18.71 21.03 -9.31
CA ALA A 496 -17.92 22.09 -8.68
C ALA A 496 -18.77 23.29 -8.23
N LEU A 497 -19.74 23.70 -9.06
CA LEU A 497 -20.71 24.75 -8.70
C LEU A 497 -21.63 24.33 -7.55
N VAL A 498 -22.02 23.05 -7.47
CA VAL A 498 -22.77 22.53 -6.31
C VAL A 498 -21.90 22.56 -5.07
N HIS A 499 -20.65 22.10 -5.16
CA HIS A 499 -19.70 22.10 -4.05
C HIS A 499 -19.41 23.51 -3.52
N SER A 500 -19.31 24.51 -4.39
CA SER A 500 -19.15 25.90 -3.97
C SER A 500 -20.45 26.54 -3.47
N GLY A 501 -21.60 25.87 -3.61
CA GLY A 501 -22.91 26.37 -3.21
C GLY A 501 -23.52 27.38 -4.19
N ASN A 502 -23.09 27.37 -5.46
CA ASN A 502 -23.60 28.25 -6.52
C ASN A 502 -24.69 27.60 -7.39
N ALA A 503 -24.84 26.28 -7.32
CA ALA A 503 -25.85 25.54 -8.07
C ALA A 503 -26.43 24.38 -7.26
N VAL A 504 -27.56 23.87 -7.74
CA VAL A 504 -28.15 22.59 -7.33
C VAL A 504 -28.42 21.78 -8.60
N ILE A 505 -28.17 20.47 -8.56
CA ILE A 505 -28.43 19.57 -9.71
C ILE A 505 -29.57 18.63 -9.35
N ALA A 506 -30.62 18.58 -10.16
CA ALA A 506 -31.62 17.53 -10.09
C ALA A 506 -31.19 16.37 -11.00
N LEU A 507 -30.85 15.22 -10.42
CA LEU A 507 -30.38 14.04 -11.14
C LEU A 507 -31.55 13.30 -11.81
N LYS A 508 -31.23 12.45 -12.79
CA LYS A 508 -32.23 11.68 -13.55
C LYS A 508 -33.05 10.74 -12.65
N ASN A 509 -32.41 10.08 -11.70
CA ASN A 509 -33.06 9.25 -10.67
C ASN A 509 -33.97 10.01 -9.67
N GLY A 510 -34.06 11.35 -9.76
CA GLY A 510 -34.90 12.17 -8.88
C GLY A 510 -34.21 12.69 -7.62
N THR A 511 -32.97 12.28 -7.35
CA THR A 511 -32.15 12.82 -6.25
C THR A 511 -31.70 14.25 -6.58
N THR A 512 -31.72 15.13 -5.58
CA THR A 512 -31.18 16.49 -5.71
C THR A 512 -29.82 16.58 -5.05
N LEU A 513 -28.80 16.94 -5.83
CA LEU A 513 -27.44 17.16 -5.34
C LEU A 513 -27.28 18.61 -4.89
N THR A 514 -26.89 18.79 -3.63
CA THR A 514 -26.61 20.06 -2.95
C THR A 514 -25.23 20.03 -2.31
N ALA A 515 -24.73 21.18 -1.84
CA ALA A 515 -23.43 21.22 -1.16
C ALA A 515 -23.39 20.36 0.13
N SER A 516 -24.56 20.02 0.68
CA SER A 516 -24.70 19.29 1.95
C SER A 516 -24.77 17.77 1.82
N ASN A 517 -24.85 17.22 0.59
CA ASN A 517 -24.99 15.77 0.37
C ASN A 517 -24.04 15.21 -0.70
N LEU A 518 -22.88 15.85 -0.89
CA LEU A 518 -21.90 15.41 -1.90
C LEU A 518 -21.25 14.06 -1.58
N ASP A 519 -21.37 13.57 -0.35
CA ASP A 519 -20.94 12.24 0.07
C ASP A 519 -21.65 11.11 -0.68
N ILE A 520 -22.80 11.37 -1.32
CA ILE A 520 -23.52 10.39 -2.14
C ILE A 520 -22.88 10.18 -3.52
N LEU A 521 -22.06 11.13 -4.01
CA LEU A 521 -21.51 11.12 -5.36
C LEU A 521 -20.86 9.79 -5.75
N PRO A 522 -20.05 9.13 -4.90
CA PRO A 522 -19.40 7.87 -5.29
C PRO A 522 -20.34 6.69 -5.49
N LYS A 523 -21.59 6.83 -5.03
CA LYS A 523 -22.66 5.83 -5.23
C LYS A 523 -23.63 6.23 -6.35
N THR A 524 -23.52 7.45 -6.88
CA THR A 524 -24.35 7.93 -7.99
C THR A 524 -23.88 7.35 -9.32
N GLY A 525 -24.80 6.77 -10.10
CA GLY A 525 -24.50 6.23 -11.42
C GLY A 525 -24.04 7.32 -12.40
N ALA A 526 -23.13 6.97 -13.32
CA ALA A 526 -22.57 7.93 -14.27
C ALA A 526 -23.65 8.58 -15.16
N LEU A 527 -24.60 7.79 -15.66
CA LEU A 527 -25.71 8.29 -16.50
C LEU A 527 -26.63 9.27 -15.76
N ASP A 528 -26.82 9.12 -14.44
CA ASP A 528 -27.63 10.06 -13.66
C ASP A 528 -27.00 11.46 -13.60
N LEU A 529 -25.67 11.52 -13.65
CA LEU A 529 -24.87 12.74 -13.65
C LEU A 529 -24.68 13.31 -15.06
N TYR A 530 -24.53 12.45 -16.07
CA TYR A 530 -24.37 12.88 -17.46
C TYR A 530 -25.68 13.43 -18.01
N GLU A 531 -26.81 12.76 -17.73
CA GLU A 531 -28.15 13.10 -18.22
C GLU A 531 -29.03 13.64 -17.08
N PHE A 532 -28.48 14.51 -16.24
CA PHE A 532 -29.23 15.21 -15.19
C PHE A 532 -30.47 15.92 -15.76
N LYS A 533 -31.51 16.15 -14.95
CA LYS A 533 -32.75 16.81 -15.40
C LYS A 533 -32.54 18.30 -15.65
N TYR A 534 -32.04 18.99 -14.63
CA TYR A 534 -31.78 20.43 -14.68
C TYR A 534 -30.77 20.87 -13.61
N ILE A 535 -30.18 22.04 -13.82
CA ILE A 535 -29.46 22.81 -12.80
C ILE A 535 -30.28 24.04 -12.40
N SER A 536 -30.26 24.42 -11.13
CA SER A 536 -31.00 25.57 -10.62
C SER A 536 -30.17 26.40 -9.64
N LYS A 537 -30.68 27.58 -9.28
CA LYS A 537 -30.14 28.33 -8.14
C LYS A 537 -30.30 27.50 -6.86
N PRO A 538 -29.34 27.58 -5.91
CA PRO A 538 -29.56 27.20 -4.53
C PRO A 538 -30.74 27.98 -3.93
N LYS A 539 -31.31 27.48 -2.84
CA LYS A 539 -32.32 28.22 -2.08
C LYS A 539 -31.75 29.56 -1.61
N ASP A 540 -32.61 30.56 -1.46
CA ASP A 540 -32.21 31.80 -0.81
C ASP A 540 -31.69 31.50 0.60
N ILE A 541 -30.69 32.28 1.02
CA ILE A 541 -30.15 32.21 2.36
C ILE A 541 -31.28 32.33 3.39
N ALA A 542 -31.29 31.45 4.40
CA ALA A 542 -32.22 31.47 5.52
C ALA A 542 -31.91 32.66 6.45
N LEU A 543 -32.12 33.87 5.92
CA LEU A 543 -31.62 35.11 6.53
C LEU A 543 -32.25 35.35 7.90
N ARG A 544 -33.52 34.99 8.08
CA ARG A 544 -34.24 35.19 9.35
C ARG A 544 -33.64 34.33 10.45
N GLU A 545 -33.42 33.05 10.15
CA GLU A 545 -32.87 32.06 11.06
C GLU A 545 -31.41 32.34 11.38
N LEU A 546 -30.61 32.75 10.37
CA LEU A 546 -29.22 33.15 10.59
C LEU A 546 -29.10 34.44 11.39
N VAL A 547 -29.95 35.46 11.14
CA VAL A 547 -29.98 36.66 11.97
C VAL A 547 -30.28 36.30 13.43
N ARG A 548 -31.23 35.38 13.67
CA ARG A 548 -31.52 34.91 15.02
C ARG A 548 -30.34 34.17 15.64
N LEU A 549 -29.67 33.29 14.89
CA LEU A 549 -28.49 32.59 15.36
C LEU A 549 -27.38 33.58 15.73
N PHE A 550 -27.19 34.66 14.95
CA PHE A 550 -26.24 35.72 15.28
C PHE A 550 -26.59 36.41 16.60
N GLU A 551 -27.87 36.67 16.87
CA GLU A 551 -28.32 37.24 18.15
C GLU A 551 -28.01 36.30 19.32
N ILE A 552 -28.32 34.99 19.20
CA ILE A 552 -28.04 33.98 20.22
C ILE A 552 -26.54 33.88 20.52
N LEU A 553 -25.70 33.99 19.50
CA LEU A 553 -24.24 33.87 19.61
C LEU A 553 -23.54 35.19 19.94
N ASP A 554 -24.31 36.26 20.16
CA ASP A 554 -23.81 37.61 20.41
C ASP A 554 -22.82 38.06 19.32
N ILE A 555 -23.27 37.97 18.06
CA ILE A 555 -22.58 38.41 16.85
C ILE A 555 -23.37 39.59 16.25
N PRO A 556 -22.70 40.68 15.83
CA PRO A 556 -23.41 41.82 15.24
C PRO A 556 -24.24 41.43 14.01
N ARG A 557 -25.57 41.55 14.09
CA ARG A 557 -26.52 41.23 13.00
C ARG A 557 -26.23 41.97 11.69
N GLY A 558 -25.53 43.10 11.74
CA GLY A 558 -25.12 43.85 10.55
C GLY A 558 -24.23 43.05 9.60
N LEU A 559 -23.43 42.11 10.15
CA LEU A 559 -22.49 41.30 9.37
C LEU A 559 -23.18 40.29 8.44
N ILE A 560 -24.36 39.77 8.80
CA ILE A 560 -25.12 38.86 7.93
C ILE A 560 -26.15 39.60 7.06
N ASN A 561 -26.70 40.71 7.57
CA ASN A 561 -27.69 41.52 6.85
C ASN A 561 -27.10 42.27 5.66
N ASN A 562 -25.86 42.79 5.77
CA ASN A 562 -25.18 43.46 4.67
C ASN A 562 -24.46 42.44 3.78
N PRO A 563 -24.85 42.25 2.50
CA PRO A 563 -24.19 41.30 1.60
C PRO A 563 -22.67 41.46 1.49
N ALA A 564 -22.16 42.69 1.57
CA ALA A 564 -20.72 42.99 1.48
C ALA A 564 -19.91 42.55 2.71
N GLU A 565 -20.56 42.35 3.86
CA GLU A 565 -19.91 41.99 5.13
C GLU A 565 -20.10 40.50 5.48
N ARG A 566 -20.85 39.74 4.67
CA ARG A 566 -21.21 38.34 4.95
C ARG A 566 -20.01 37.41 5.08
N GLU A 567 -18.90 37.68 4.39
CA GLU A 567 -17.66 36.92 4.57
C GLU A 567 -17.13 37.06 6.00
N LYS A 568 -16.99 38.30 6.49
CA LYS A 568 -16.60 38.55 7.89
C LYS A 568 -17.62 37.99 8.89
N GLY A 569 -18.91 38.12 8.56
CA GLY A 569 -19.99 37.53 9.37
C GLY A 569 -19.87 36.02 9.50
N LEU A 570 -19.53 35.34 8.41
CA LEU A 570 -19.32 33.90 8.41
C LEU A 570 -18.07 33.51 9.21
N GLU A 571 -16.97 34.24 9.09
CA GLU A 571 -15.75 34.00 9.87
C GLU A 571 -16.03 34.07 11.38
N GLU A 572 -16.74 35.10 11.85
CA GLU A 572 -17.07 35.24 13.26
C GLU A 572 -18.09 34.17 13.72
N LEU A 573 -19.04 33.80 12.86
CA LEU A 573 -19.97 32.69 13.13
C LEU A 573 -19.24 31.36 13.33
N ILE A 574 -18.31 31.01 12.44
CA ILE A 574 -17.51 29.79 12.54
C ILE A 574 -16.67 29.80 13.83
N LYS A 575 -16.08 30.95 14.17
CA LYS A 575 -15.29 31.11 15.40
C LYS A 575 -16.13 30.91 16.66
N LYS A 576 -17.30 31.54 16.76
CA LYS A 576 -18.21 31.43 17.91
C LYS A 576 -18.78 30.01 18.06
N THR A 577 -19.23 29.40 16.96
CA THR A 577 -19.75 28.03 16.96
C THR A 577 -18.66 27.02 17.35
N SER A 578 -17.42 27.17 16.85
CA SER A 578 -16.28 26.32 17.23
C SER A 578 -15.91 26.43 18.72
N ALA A 579 -15.89 27.66 19.26
CA ALA A 579 -15.64 27.89 20.68
C ALA A 579 -16.72 27.23 21.56
N LEU A 580 -18.00 27.35 21.19
CA LEU A 580 -19.11 26.69 21.88
C LEU A 580 -19.06 25.18 21.75
N ALA A 581 -18.74 24.63 20.58
CA ALA A 581 -18.56 23.19 20.40
C ALA A 581 -17.47 22.65 21.34
N THR A 582 -16.36 23.38 21.47
CA THR A 582 -15.28 23.01 22.40
C THR A 582 -15.75 23.01 23.86
N LYS A 583 -16.44 24.08 24.29
CA LYS A 583 -17.06 24.15 25.62
C LYS A 583 -18.05 23.00 25.85
N ALA A 584 -18.92 22.71 24.89
CA ALA A 584 -19.91 21.65 24.96
C ALA A 584 -19.25 20.27 25.09
N VAL A 585 -18.18 19.99 24.34
CA VAL A 585 -17.41 18.73 24.50
C VAL A 585 -16.78 18.62 25.90
N GLN A 586 -16.23 19.71 26.44
CA GLN A 586 -15.70 19.73 27.81
C GLN A 586 -16.79 19.47 28.85
N SER A 587 -17.94 20.14 28.74
CA SER A 587 -19.11 19.92 29.60
C SER A 587 -19.63 18.48 29.47
N SER A 588 -19.71 17.93 28.26
CA SER A 588 -20.09 16.53 28.01
C SER A 588 -19.16 15.56 28.73
N THR A 589 -17.85 15.79 28.65
CA THR A 589 -16.83 14.97 29.32
C THR A 589 -17.03 14.99 30.84
N LYS A 590 -17.29 16.16 31.43
CA LYS A 590 -17.57 16.30 32.87
C LYS A 590 -18.81 15.52 33.27
N LEU A 591 -19.93 15.70 32.58
CA LEU A 591 -21.20 15.01 32.90
C LEU A 591 -21.15 13.48 32.69
N ASN A 592 -20.20 12.99 31.89
CA ASN A 592 -19.97 11.56 31.70
C ASN A 592 -18.97 10.95 32.69
N GLY A 593 -18.28 11.78 33.48
CA GLY A 593 -17.39 11.34 34.57
C GLY A 593 -17.98 11.62 35.96
N GLU A 594 -17.12 11.55 36.98
CA GLU A 594 -17.49 11.84 38.38
C GLU A 594 -17.61 13.37 38.62
N PHE A 595 -18.81 13.90 38.35
CA PHE A 595 -19.14 15.31 38.56
C PHE A 595 -19.82 15.57 39.91
N GLU A 596 -19.07 15.28 40.97
CA GLU A 596 -19.50 15.42 42.36
C GLU A 596 -18.59 16.35 43.19
N LEU A 597 -19.10 16.81 44.32
CA LEU A 597 -18.37 17.54 45.36
C LEU A 597 -18.99 17.23 46.72
N TRP A 598 -18.18 17.08 47.76
CA TRP A 598 -18.61 16.68 49.12
C TRP A 598 -19.36 15.33 49.16
N GLY A 599 -19.01 14.40 48.26
CA GLY A 599 -19.63 13.09 48.15
C GLY A 599 -21.06 13.10 47.57
N GLU A 600 -21.49 14.21 46.98
CA GLU A 600 -22.81 14.35 46.34
C GLU A 600 -22.68 14.83 44.88
N PRO A 601 -23.54 14.36 43.97
CA PRO A 601 -23.61 14.89 42.61
C PRO A 601 -23.83 16.41 42.60
N LEU A 602 -23.14 17.12 41.71
CA LEU A 602 -23.32 18.57 41.56
C LEU A 602 -24.64 18.92 40.87
N ILE A 603 -25.10 18.03 40.00
CA ILE A 603 -26.32 18.18 39.21
C ILE A 603 -27.20 16.96 39.53
N GLY A 604 -28.46 17.22 39.88
CA GLY A 604 -29.41 16.17 40.22
C GLY A 604 -29.70 15.24 39.04
N GLU A 605 -29.89 13.94 39.31
CA GLU A 605 -30.12 12.91 38.28
C GLU A 605 -31.33 13.24 37.37
N HIS A 606 -32.36 13.89 37.93
CA HIS A 606 -33.59 14.23 37.22
C HIS A 606 -33.41 15.27 36.10
N ILE A 607 -32.36 16.12 36.14
CA ILE A 607 -32.05 17.12 35.10
C ILE A 607 -30.77 16.78 34.31
N LEU A 608 -29.94 15.85 34.82
CA LEU A 608 -28.69 15.44 34.19
C LEU A 608 -28.89 14.89 32.77
N SER A 609 -29.95 14.10 32.56
CA SER A 609 -30.27 13.52 31.24
C SER A 609 -30.58 14.62 30.21
N ASP A 610 -31.33 15.64 30.61
CA ASP A 610 -31.72 16.74 29.74
C ASP A 610 -30.50 17.57 29.33
N TYR A 611 -29.61 17.88 30.27
CA TYR A 611 -28.35 18.56 29.97
C TYR A 611 -27.45 17.76 29.04
N LYS A 612 -27.33 16.44 29.26
CA LYS A 612 -26.57 15.57 28.34
C LYS A 612 -27.13 15.63 26.93
N GLN A 613 -28.46 15.64 26.78
CA GLN A 613 -29.10 15.72 25.47
C GLN A 613 -28.92 17.11 24.82
N SER A 614 -29.08 18.19 25.58
CA SER A 614 -28.83 19.57 25.13
C SER A 614 -27.39 19.76 24.65
N ILE A 615 -26.42 19.36 25.48
CA ILE A 615 -24.99 19.45 25.13
C ILE A 615 -24.69 18.62 23.88
N LYS A 616 -25.26 17.42 23.75
CA LYS A 616 -25.10 16.60 22.55
C LYS A 616 -25.60 17.32 21.30
N ARG A 617 -26.78 17.96 21.34
CA ARG A 617 -27.30 18.74 20.20
C ARG A 617 -26.36 19.88 19.80
N VAL A 618 -25.78 20.60 20.76
CA VAL A 618 -24.78 21.66 20.49
C VAL A 618 -23.54 21.07 19.81
N VAL A 619 -23.04 19.93 20.29
CA VAL A 619 -21.88 19.25 19.68
C VAL A 619 -22.18 18.78 18.26
N ASP A 620 -23.33 18.13 18.05
CA ASP A 620 -23.72 17.60 16.75
C ASP A 620 -23.90 18.74 15.72
N GLU A 621 -24.49 19.86 16.12
CA GLU A 621 -24.72 21.00 15.23
C GLU A 621 -23.45 21.83 15.01
N PHE A 622 -22.72 22.18 16.07
CA PHE A 622 -21.58 23.09 15.95
C PHE A 622 -20.24 22.41 15.66
N GLY A 623 -20.08 21.12 15.98
CA GLY A 623 -18.81 20.40 15.84
C GLY A 623 -18.26 20.34 14.41
N ASN A 624 -19.14 20.27 13.40
CA ASN A 624 -18.76 20.27 11.99
C ASN A 624 -19.26 21.50 11.22
N PHE A 625 -19.66 22.57 11.92
CA PHE A 625 -20.28 23.74 11.32
C PHE A 625 -19.35 24.43 10.31
N GLY A 626 -18.08 24.62 10.67
CA GLY A 626 -17.07 25.26 9.83
C GLY A 626 -16.84 24.55 8.49
N ASN A 627 -16.96 23.21 8.43
CA ASN A 627 -16.81 22.48 7.17
C ASN A 627 -18.09 22.55 6.32
N ARG A 628 -19.27 22.53 6.95
CA ARG A 628 -20.56 22.64 6.26
C ARG A 628 -20.79 24.03 5.66
N TYR A 629 -20.33 25.08 6.33
CA TYR A 629 -20.58 26.48 5.97
C TYR A 629 -19.30 27.30 5.81
N ASN A 630 -18.31 26.83 5.04
CA ASN A 630 -17.04 27.55 4.85
C ASN A 630 -17.03 28.65 3.77
N THR A 631 -18.15 28.87 3.08
CA THR A 631 -18.31 30.00 2.14
C THR A 631 -19.69 30.63 2.31
N VAL A 632 -19.84 31.91 1.96
CA VAL A 632 -21.14 32.61 2.02
C VAL A 632 -22.19 31.90 1.16
N ALA A 633 -21.79 31.36 0.01
CA ALA A 633 -22.68 30.60 -0.87
C ALA A 633 -23.19 29.31 -0.21
N LYS A 634 -22.39 28.64 0.64
CA LYS A 634 -22.85 27.45 1.37
C LYS A 634 -23.87 27.76 2.47
N LEU A 635 -23.97 28.99 2.96
CA LEU A 635 -25.02 29.40 3.92
C LEU A 635 -26.44 29.27 3.35
N ASN A 636 -26.59 29.22 2.02
CA ASN A 636 -27.86 28.88 1.37
C ASN A 636 -28.39 27.49 1.75
N ASN A 637 -27.53 26.62 2.29
CA ASN A 637 -27.87 25.30 2.79
C ASN A 637 -28.04 25.28 4.33
N PHE A 638 -28.14 26.45 4.98
CA PHE A 638 -28.49 26.52 6.39
C PHE A 638 -29.89 25.94 6.59
N GLY A 639 -29.95 24.78 7.24
CA GLY A 639 -31.14 23.94 7.27
C GLY A 639 -31.95 24.01 8.55
N MET A 640 -31.47 24.72 9.58
CA MET A 640 -32.18 24.81 10.85
C MET A 640 -33.42 25.69 10.70
N SER A 641 -34.57 25.19 11.15
CA SER A 641 -35.78 25.99 11.29
C SER A 641 -35.64 27.00 12.43
N MET A 642 -36.54 27.97 12.47
CA MET A 642 -36.60 28.93 13.58
C MET A 642 -36.74 28.24 14.93
N GLU A 643 -37.57 27.18 15.03
CA GLU A 643 -37.70 26.41 16.27
C GLU A 643 -36.40 25.71 16.67
N GLN A 644 -35.64 25.19 15.69
CA GLN A 644 -34.36 24.54 15.95
C GLN A 644 -33.28 25.56 16.39
N VAL A 645 -33.30 26.78 15.84
CA VAL A 645 -32.40 27.86 16.26
C VAL A 645 -32.67 28.28 17.71
N GLU A 646 -33.95 28.46 18.08
CA GLU A 646 -34.31 28.77 19.47
C GLU A 646 -33.93 27.62 20.43
N GLN A 647 -34.13 26.37 20.00
CA GLN A 647 -33.75 25.21 20.80
C GLN A 647 -32.24 25.17 21.04
N ILE A 648 -31.42 25.43 20.02
CA ILE A 648 -29.96 25.54 20.18
C ILE A 648 -29.58 26.66 21.16
N GLY A 649 -30.31 27.78 21.17
CA GLY A 649 -30.11 28.83 22.18
C GLY A 649 -30.27 28.32 23.61
N LYS A 650 -31.35 27.59 23.89
CA LYS A 650 -31.58 26.95 25.20
C LYS A 650 -30.55 25.86 25.52
N ASP A 651 -30.09 25.14 24.50
CA ASP A 651 -29.10 24.10 24.68
C ASP A 651 -27.72 24.68 25.04
N ILE A 652 -27.37 25.85 24.49
CA ILE A 652 -26.16 26.61 24.84
C ILE A 652 -26.22 27.08 26.30
N GLU A 653 -27.37 27.54 26.77
CA GLU A 653 -27.57 27.92 28.18
C GLU A 653 -27.26 26.74 29.13
N SER A 654 -27.68 25.52 28.77
CA SER A 654 -27.33 24.31 29.53
C SER A 654 -25.81 24.07 29.57
N VAL A 655 -25.09 24.36 28.49
CA VAL A 655 -23.61 24.26 28.45
C VAL A 655 -22.98 25.24 29.44
N GLU A 656 -23.46 26.48 29.48
CA GLU A 656 -22.94 27.52 30.38
C GLU A 656 -23.27 27.23 31.85
N ILE A 657 -24.46 26.71 32.17
CA ILE A 657 -24.81 26.29 33.54
C ILE A 657 -23.84 25.20 34.06
N VAL A 658 -23.50 24.21 33.23
CA VAL A 658 -22.52 23.17 33.62
C VAL A 658 -21.13 23.75 33.86
N ILE A 659 -20.74 24.81 33.12
CA ILE A 659 -19.50 25.54 33.36
C ILE A 659 -19.54 26.24 34.71
N GLU A 660 -20.67 26.84 35.11
CA GLU A 660 -20.83 27.45 36.42
C GLU A 660 -20.73 26.43 37.57
N TYR A 661 -21.35 25.26 37.45
CA TYR A 661 -21.15 24.16 38.41
C TYR A 661 -19.68 23.73 38.52
N ASP A 662 -18.94 23.74 37.41
CA ASP A 662 -17.52 23.39 37.41
C ASP A 662 -16.66 24.45 38.09
N LYS A 663 -16.97 25.74 37.89
CA LYS A 663 -16.34 26.84 38.65
C LYS A 663 -16.61 26.69 40.15
N PHE A 664 -17.85 26.38 40.52
CA PHE A 664 -18.24 26.13 41.90
C PHE A 664 -17.43 24.98 42.51
N LYS A 665 -17.35 23.84 41.80
CA LYS A 665 -16.56 22.66 42.19
C LYS A 665 -15.12 23.02 42.47
N ASN A 666 -14.44 23.58 41.47
CA ASN A 666 -13.00 23.82 41.50
C ASN A 666 -12.62 24.87 42.56
N THR A 667 -13.50 25.81 42.85
CA THR A 667 -13.26 26.85 43.86
C THR A 667 -13.51 26.35 45.29
N CYS A 668 -14.39 25.35 45.50
CA CYS A 668 -14.71 24.83 46.83
C CYS A 668 -13.89 23.59 47.23
N ILE A 669 -13.32 22.84 46.27
CA ILE A 669 -12.78 21.49 46.48
C ILE A 669 -11.77 21.38 47.64
N SER A 670 -10.89 22.38 47.81
CA SER A 670 -9.89 22.37 48.88
C SER A 670 -10.51 22.52 50.28
N ASN A 671 -11.48 23.42 50.44
CA ASN A 671 -12.13 23.65 51.73
C ASN A 671 -13.09 22.51 52.08
N VAL A 672 -13.84 22.01 51.09
CA VAL A 672 -14.68 20.81 51.25
C VAL A 672 -13.82 19.62 51.67
N GLY A 673 -12.71 19.36 50.96
CA GLY A 673 -11.79 18.26 51.30
C GLY A 673 -11.20 18.39 52.71
N TYR A 674 -10.90 19.60 53.17
CA TYR A 674 -10.49 19.83 54.55
C TYR A 674 -11.58 19.44 55.55
N ILE A 675 -12.82 19.88 55.34
CA ILE A 675 -13.95 19.59 56.25
C ILE A 675 -14.32 18.11 56.22
N MET A 676 -14.26 17.44 55.07
CA MET A 676 -14.43 15.99 54.97
C MET A 676 -13.43 15.23 55.84
N ASN A 677 -12.18 15.69 55.94
CA ASN A 677 -11.21 15.08 56.85
C ASN A 677 -11.60 15.30 58.33
N LEU A 678 -12.20 16.44 58.68
CA LEU A 678 -12.68 16.70 60.04
C LEU A 678 -13.90 15.84 60.38
N GLU A 679 -14.77 15.58 59.41
CA GLU A 679 -15.97 14.76 59.58
C GLU A 679 -15.65 13.32 60.00
N LEU A 680 -14.51 12.80 59.54
CA LEU A 680 -13.99 11.48 59.91
C LEU A 680 -13.39 11.45 61.34
N MET A 681 -13.30 12.59 62.03
CA MET A 681 -12.74 12.69 63.38
C MET A 681 -13.81 12.71 64.47
N GLU A 682 -13.45 12.19 65.64
CA GLU A 682 -14.30 12.26 66.83
C GLU A 682 -14.15 13.60 67.55
N LEU A 683 -14.80 14.64 67.02
CA LEU A 683 -14.79 16.02 67.54
C LEU A 683 -16.00 16.35 68.44
N GLY A 684 -16.82 15.35 68.76
CA GLY A 684 -18.02 15.51 69.58
C GLY A 684 -19.28 15.90 68.80
N ALA A 685 -20.44 15.77 69.46
CA ALA A 685 -21.76 15.95 68.82
C ALA A 685 -22.02 17.39 68.36
N ASP A 686 -21.53 18.41 69.09
CA ASP A 686 -21.70 19.82 68.73
C ASP A 686 -21.01 20.15 67.39
N PHE A 687 -19.74 19.75 67.23
CA PHE A 687 -19.00 20.03 66.01
C PHE A 687 -19.57 19.25 64.81
N LYS A 688 -19.96 17.98 65.04
CA LYS A 688 -20.67 17.17 64.02
C LYS A 688 -21.96 17.87 63.57
N SER A 689 -22.75 18.45 64.49
CA SER A 689 -23.96 19.20 64.15
C SER A 689 -23.67 20.44 63.29
N LYS A 690 -22.57 21.16 63.55
CA LYS A 690 -22.16 22.33 62.75
C LYS A 690 -21.75 21.96 61.33
N ILE A 691 -21.08 20.81 61.15
CA ILE A 691 -20.77 20.27 59.81
C ILE A 691 -22.07 19.97 59.05
N GLU A 692 -23.06 19.34 59.69
CA GLU A 692 -24.35 19.03 59.03
C GLU A 692 -25.15 20.29 58.66
N THR A 693 -25.07 21.36 59.46
CA THR A 693 -25.62 22.67 59.07
C THR A 693 -24.92 23.24 57.83
N ALA A 694 -23.58 23.20 57.78
CA ALA A 694 -22.83 23.69 56.62
C ALA A 694 -23.09 22.85 55.37
N LYS A 695 -23.25 21.51 55.48
CA LYS A 695 -23.68 20.66 54.37
C LYS A 695 -25.07 21.02 53.85
N SER A 696 -26.00 21.30 54.75
CA SER A 696 -27.35 21.73 54.36
C SER A 696 -27.29 23.05 53.58
N LYS A 697 -26.45 24.00 54.04
CA LYS A 697 -26.23 25.25 53.31
C LYS A 697 -25.52 25.06 51.97
N PHE A 698 -24.55 24.14 51.91
CA PHE A 698 -23.88 23.75 50.67
C PHE A 698 -24.86 23.22 49.63
N ARG A 699 -25.81 22.35 50.01
CA ARG A 699 -26.85 21.84 49.11
C ARG A 699 -27.75 22.96 48.58
N GLU A 700 -28.22 23.83 49.47
CA GLU A 700 -29.05 24.99 49.11
C GLU A 700 -28.35 25.89 48.06
N VAL A 701 -27.07 26.21 48.30
CA VAL A 701 -26.28 27.08 47.40
C VAL A 701 -25.91 26.37 46.10
N ARG A 702 -25.60 25.06 46.15
CA ARG A 702 -25.35 24.24 44.95
C ARG A 702 -26.59 24.25 44.05
N ASP A 703 -27.75 23.97 44.62
CA ASP A 703 -28.99 23.79 43.85
C ASP A 703 -29.46 25.12 43.23
N SER A 704 -29.13 26.28 43.81
CA SER A 704 -29.47 27.60 43.25
C SER A 704 -28.65 27.98 42.00
N ILE A 705 -27.51 27.32 41.73
CA ILE A 705 -26.66 27.62 40.55
C ILE A 705 -27.41 27.42 39.24
N ASN A 706 -28.37 26.48 39.19
CA ASN A 706 -29.20 26.25 38.02
C ASN A 706 -29.96 27.52 37.60
N ASP A 707 -30.46 28.29 38.57
CA ASP A 707 -31.31 29.45 38.33
C ASP A 707 -30.49 30.75 38.30
N ASP A 708 -29.51 30.88 39.21
CA ASP A 708 -28.70 32.10 39.37
C ASP A 708 -27.55 32.21 38.35
N GLN A 709 -27.13 31.09 37.75
CA GLN A 709 -26.03 31.00 36.79
C GLN A 709 -24.72 31.66 37.30
N ASN A 710 -24.45 31.54 38.60
CA ASN A 710 -23.30 32.17 39.24
C ASN A 710 -22.58 31.20 40.20
N GLY A 711 -21.77 30.32 39.63
CA GLY A 711 -21.00 29.33 40.38
C GLY A 711 -19.89 29.95 41.24
N GLU A 712 -19.35 31.10 40.83
CA GLU A 712 -18.31 31.81 41.58
C GLU A 712 -18.87 32.45 42.85
N GLY A 713 -20.02 33.13 42.75
CA GLY A 713 -20.72 33.69 43.92
C GLY A 713 -21.20 32.61 44.89
N ALA A 714 -21.71 31.50 44.35
CA ALA A 714 -22.05 30.31 45.13
C ALA A 714 -20.82 29.77 45.90
N ALA A 715 -19.66 29.70 45.24
CA ALA A 715 -18.44 29.21 45.86
C ALA A 715 -17.92 30.12 46.98
N VAL A 716 -17.99 31.44 46.78
CA VAL A 716 -17.64 32.43 47.83
C VAL A 716 -18.51 32.21 49.07
N THR A 717 -19.82 32.03 48.88
CA THR A 717 -20.77 31.81 49.98
C THR A 717 -20.43 30.56 50.78
N VAL A 718 -20.23 29.42 50.09
CA VAL A 718 -19.85 28.15 50.73
C VAL A 718 -18.49 28.26 51.42
N ASN A 719 -17.48 28.79 50.75
CA ASN A 719 -16.13 28.88 51.31
C ASN A 719 -16.06 29.76 52.56
N ASN A 720 -16.87 30.82 52.64
CA ASN A 720 -16.99 31.63 53.85
C ASN A 720 -17.56 30.82 55.02
N GLU A 721 -18.62 30.04 54.78
CA GLU A 721 -19.22 29.16 55.78
C GLU A 721 -18.22 28.10 56.27
N LEU A 722 -17.52 27.43 55.34
CA LEU A 722 -16.51 26.43 55.69
C LEU A 722 -15.30 27.04 56.43
N SER A 723 -14.97 28.30 56.16
CA SER A 723 -13.88 28.99 56.87
C SER A 723 -14.21 29.21 58.34
N ILE A 724 -15.48 29.49 58.67
CA ILE A 724 -15.93 29.61 60.08
C ILE A 724 -15.75 28.29 60.82
N LEU A 725 -16.09 27.16 60.17
CA LEU A 725 -15.86 25.83 60.74
C LEU A 725 -14.37 25.52 60.93
N LYS A 726 -13.53 25.92 59.97
CA LYS A 726 -12.07 25.76 60.08
C LYS A 726 -11.51 26.51 61.29
N GLU A 727 -11.86 27.78 61.47
CA GLU A 727 -11.39 28.55 62.63
C GLU A 727 -11.85 27.92 63.95
N THR A 728 -13.11 27.48 64.01
CA THR A 728 -13.65 26.77 65.19
C THR A 728 -12.86 25.49 65.49
N TYR A 729 -12.51 24.71 64.46
CA TYR A 729 -11.69 23.51 64.63
C TYR A 729 -10.26 23.83 65.09
N ILE A 730 -9.64 24.88 64.52
CA ILE A 730 -8.30 25.32 64.89
C ILE A 730 -8.24 25.60 66.38
N ASP A 731 -9.23 26.30 66.94
CA ASP A 731 -9.30 26.59 68.38
C ASP A 731 -9.40 25.30 69.23
N ILE A 732 -10.28 24.37 68.84
CA ILE A 732 -10.43 23.06 69.51
C ILE A 732 -9.11 22.29 69.49
N TYR A 733 -8.47 22.22 68.32
CA TYR A 733 -7.23 21.48 68.12
C TYR A 733 -6.09 22.10 68.93
N PHE A 734 -5.97 23.42 68.96
CA PHE A 734 -4.96 24.11 69.77
C PHE A 734 -5.14 23.85 71.26
N ALA A 735 -6.38 23.93 71.76
CA ALA A 735 -6.68 23.66 73.16
C ALA A 735 -6.30 22.23 73.57
N GLU A 736 -6.63 21.23 72.75
CA GLU A 736 -6.24 19.84 73.01
C GLU A 736 -4.73 19.61 72.86
N HIS A 737 -4.09 20.23 71.87
CA HIS A 737 -2.65 20.14 71.68
C HIS A 737 -1.89 20.70 72.89
N GLN A 738 -2.30 21.85 73.43
CA GLN A 738 -1.68 22.45 74.62
C GLN A 738 -1.81 21.57 75.88
N LYS A 739 -2.86 20.76 76.00
CA LYS A 739 -3.01 19.79 77.12
C LYS A 739 -2.07 18.59 77.02
N LYS A 740 -1.54 18.29 75.82
CA LYS A 740 -0.83 17.03 75.51
C LYS A 740 0.60 17.22 75.02
N ARG A 741 1.05 18.45 74.81
CA ARG A 741 2.40 18.78 74.31
C ARG A 741 3.03 19.86 75.16
N LEU A 742 4.26 19.61 75.61
CA LEU A 742 5.02 20.59 76.38
C LEU A 742 5.34 21.81 75.51
N GLY A 743 5.05 22.99 76.03
CA GLY A 743 5.46 24.26 75.46
C GLY A 743 6.95 24.54 75.65
N VAL A 744 7.42 25.73 75.25
CA VAL A 744 8.84 26.11 75.33
C VAL A 744 9.39 25.99 76.76
N LYS A 745 8.70 26.58 77.75
CA LYS A 745 9.16 26.58 79.15
C LYS A 745 9.24 25.18 79.73
N ASP A 746 8.17 24.39 79.60
CA ASP A 746 8.14 23.03 80.14
C ASP A 746 9.05 22.07 79.36
N GLY A 747 9.26 22.31 78.07
CA GLY A 747 10.24 21.59 77.26
C GLY A 747 11.68 21.83 77.74
N GLN A 748 12.02 23.08 78.08
CA GLN A 748 13.30 23.43 78.70
C GLN A 748 13.43 22.76 80.07
N ARG A 749 12.42 22.87 80.94
CA ARG A 749 12.38 22.21 82.25
C ARG A 749 12.58 20.70 82.16
N LYS A 750 11.93 20.02 81.19
CA LYS A 750 12.18 18.60 80.91
C LYS A 750 13.65 18.34 80.56
N GLY A 751 14.27 19.19 79.74
CA GLY A 751 15.70 19.11 79.41
C GLY A 751 16.60 19.28 80.64
N GLU A 752 16.26 20.19 81.55
CA GLU A 752 16.96 20.41 82.82
C GLU A 752 16.86 19.19 83.75
N ILE A 753 15.68 18.57 83.85
CA ILE A 753 15.50 17.32 84.63
C ILE A 753 16.37 16.20 84.06
N ILE A 754 16.37 16.02 82.73
CA ILE A 754 17.14 14.96 82.05
C ILE A 754 18.66 15.13 82.27
N SER A 755 19.13 16.38 82.26
CA SER A 755 20.54 16.72 82.48
C SER A 755 20.90 16.95 83.95
N SER A 756 19.94 16.83 84.87
CA SER A 756 20.15 17.08 86.29
C SER A 756 21.19 16.14 86.89
N VAL A 757 21.98 16.68 87.83
CA VAL A 757 22.97 15.91 88.59
C VAL A 757 22.29 14.79 89.38
N LYS A 758 21.09 15.03 89.92
CA LYS A 758 20.29 14.04 90.67
C LYS A 758 19.97 12.82 89.80
N LEU A 759 19.39 13.00 88.61
CA LEU A 759 19.07 11.89 87.71
C LEU A 759 20.34 11.19 87.20
N THR A 760 21.42 11.95 86.94
CA THR A 760 22.72 11.39 86.55
C THR A 760 23.30 10.50 87.65
N ASN A 761 23.22 10.92 88.91
CA ASN A 761 23.66 10.15 90.06
C ASN A 761 22.85 8.85 90.22
N LEU A 762 21.51 8.89 90.08
CA LEU A 762 20.67 7.69 90.04
C LEU A 762 21.09 6.74 88.90
N LYS A 763 21.32 7.26 87.69
CA LYS A 763 21.79 6.44 86.56
C LYS A 763 23.13 5.75 86.82
N ARG A 764 23.99 6.32 87.67
CA ARG A 764 25.25 5.71 88.08
C ARG A 764 25.08 4.71 89.21
N LEU A 765 24.31 5.05 90.24
CA LEU A 765 24.01 4.18 91.38
C LEU A 765 23.33 2.87 91.00
N LYS A 766 22.55 2.84 89.91
CA LYS A 766 21.89 1.62 89.42
C LYS A 766 22.84 0.43 89.17
N THR A 767 24.15 0.67 89.11
CA THR A 767 25.20 -0.35 88.95
C THR A 767 25.53 -1.09 90.25
N ILE A 768 25.02 -0.63 91.39
CA ILE A 768 25.15 -1.31 92.68
C ILE A 768 23.99 -2.30 92.81
N ASN A 769 24.32 -3.60 92.84
CA ASN A 769 23.36 -4.71 92.71
C ASN A 769 22.21 -4.71 93.74
N ILE A 770 22.40 -4.11 94.91
CA ILE A 770 21.36 -4.09 95.97
C ILE A 770 20.25 -3.05 95.70
N LEU A 771 20.42 -2.16 94.73
CA LEU A 771 19.47 -1.08 94.44
C LEU A 771 18.50 -1.49 93.32
N SER A 772 17.19 -1.49 93.61
CA SER A 772 16.14 -1.82 92.63
C SER A 772 15.97 -0.73 91.58
N THR A 773 16.07 -1.10 90.29
CA THR A 773 16.02 -0.15 89.16
C THR A 773 14.61 0.17 88.66
N ALA A 774 13.57 -0.53 89.10
CA ALA A 774 12.21 -0.40 88.57
C ALA A 774 11.69 1.06 88.62
N LYS A 775 11.81 1.71 89.79
CA LYS A 775 11.40 3.11 89.98
C LYS A 775 12.17 4.09 89.06
N LEU A 776 13.45 3.82 88.78
CA LEU A 776 14.25 4.63 87.85
C LEU A 776 13.77 4.45 86.42
N THR A 777 13.47 3.22 86.01
CA THR A 777 12.91 2.93 84.68
C THR A 777 11.56 3.61 84.50
N ASP A 778 10.68 3.60 85.51
CA ASP A 778 9.39 4.31 85.46
C ASP A 778 9.56 5.83 85.25
N ILE A 779 10.54 6.44 85.92
CA ILE A 779 10.91 7.86 85.75
C ILE A 779 11.39 8.12 84.31
N GLU A 780 12.28 7.27 83.78
CA GLU A 780 12.80 7.39 82.42
C GLU A 780 11.70 7.23 81.35
N THR A 781 10.79 6.27 81.54
CA THR A 781 9.64 6.05 80.66
C THR A 781 8.65 7.23 80.72
N ALA A 782 8.36 7.75 81.91
CA ALA A 782 7.50 8.92 82.08
C ALA A 782 8.08 10.15 81.35
N LEU A 783 9.39 10.40 81.51
CA LEU A 783 10.09 11.46 80.79
C LEU A 783 10.03 11.25 79.26
N ALA A 784 10.24 10.02 78.78
CA ALA A 784 10.21 9.73 77.34
C ALA A 784 8.82 9.98 76.73
N ASN A 785 7.74 9.67 77.44
CA ASN A 785 6.36 9.83 76.97
C ASN A 785 5.89 11.29 76.87
N LEU A 786 6.54 12.24 77.57
CA LEU A 786 6.22 13.66 77.48
C LEU A 786 6.76 14.28 76.17
N LYS A 787 5.88 14.51 75.19
CA LYS A 787 6.27 15.08 73.89
C LYS A 787 6.31 16.62 73.94
N VAL A 788 7.33 17.22 73.30
CA VAL A 788 7.48 18.69 73.18
C VAL A 788 6.99 19.12 71.79
N CYS A 789 6.16 20.16 71.72
CA CYS A 789 5.78 20.80 70.46
C CYS A 789 5.27 22.22 70.72
N TYR A 790 6.00 23.22 70.23
CA TYR A 790 5.65 24.65 70.36
C TYR A 790 5.72 25.42 69.04
N GLU A 791 6.05 24.75 67.93
CA GLU A 791 6.15 25.35 66.60
C GLU A 791 4.81 25.43 65.86
N LEU A 792 3.75 24.85 66.42
CA LEU A 792 2.42 24.85 65.81
C LEU A 792 1.83 26.28 65.81
N THR A 793 1.41 26.76 64.64
CA THR A 793 0.71 28.04 64.47
C THR A 793 -0.67 27.87 63.84
N PRO A 794 -1.64 28.78 64.09
CA PRO A 794 -2.97 28.72 63.48
C PRO A 794 -2.94 28.65 61.95
N VAL A 795 -2.01 29.37 61.32
CA VAL A 795 -1.83 29.36 59.86
C VAL A 795 -1.50 27.98 59.32
N MET A 796 -0.67 27.19 60.02
CA MET A 796 -0.36 25.82 59.61
C MET A 796 -1.62 24.93 59.62
N LEU A 797 -2.56 25.19 60.53
CA LEU A 797 -3.78 24.41 60.63
C LEU A 797 -4.84 24.80 59.59
N LYS A 798 -4.73 25.96 58.94
CA LYS A 798 -5.65 26.34 57.84
C LYS A 798 -5.49 25.46 56.60
N SER A 799 -4.27 24.97 56.36
CA SER A 799 -3.92 24.10 55.23
C SER A 799 -3.81 22.62 55.62
N SER A 800 -3.48 22.30 56.87
CA SER A 800 -3.42 20.92 57.36
C SER A 800 -4.27 20.75 58.61
N HIS A 801 -5.21 19.81 58.60
CA HIS A 801 -6.06 19.57 59.76
C HIS A 801 -5.32 18.87 60.93
N ILE A 802 -4.04 18.50 60.77
CA ILE A 802 -3.18 17.92 61.81
C ILE A 802 -1.91 18.76 61.92
N CYS A 803 -1.36 18.88 63.12
CA CYS A 803 -0.07 19.54 63.37
C CYS A 803 1.03 18.91 62.50
N PRO A 804 1.60 19.63 61.52
CA PRO A 804 2.61 19.08 60.62
C PRO A 804 3.96 18.85 61.31
N LYS A 805 4.12 19.33 62.55
CA LYS A 805 5.36 19.25 63.32
C LYS A 805 5.44 17.99 64.19
N CYS A 806 4.37 17.66 64.90
CA CYS A 806 4.35 16.51 65.81
C CYS A 806 3.33 15.44 65.46
N GLY A 807 2.45 15.68 64.48
CA GLY A 807 1.44 14.71 64.02
C GLY A 807 0.35 14.39 65.05
N PHE A 808 0.11 15.27 66.04
CA PHE A 808 -0.89 15.04 67.09
C PHE A 808 -2.29 14.78 66.49
N LYS A 809 -2.97 13.73 66.94
CA LYS A 809 -4.35 13.46 66.57
C LYS A 809 -5.26 13.60 67.79
N ILE A 810 -6.34 14.35 67.66
CA ILE A 810 -7.38 14.41 68.70
C ILE A 810 -7.94 12.99 68.89
N GLY A 811 -8.04 12.54 70.14
CA GLY A 811 -8.45 11.18 70.49
C GLY A 811 -7.30 10.17 70.63
N GLU A 812 -6.05 10.53 70.32
CA GLU A 812 -4.91 9.65 70.61
C GLU A 812 -4.73 9.49 72.14
N SER A 813 -4.39 8.27 72.59
CA SER A 813 -4.10 7.94 73.99
C SER A 813 -2.79 8.60 74.45
N SER A 814 -2.87 9.89 74.73
CA SER A 814 -1.78 10.74 75.19
C SER A 814 -2.01 11.17 76.64
N ILE A 815 -0.94 11.18 77.44
CA ILE A 815 -1.00 11.59 78.84
C ILE A 815 -1.15 13.11 78.90
N SER A 816 -2.01 13.60 79.81
CA SER A 816 -2.08 15.04 80.09
C SER A 816 -0.76 15.51 80.69
N ILE A 817 -0.20 16.61 80.19
CA ILE A 817 1.10 17.11 80.66
C ILE A 817 1.04 17.77 82.05
N SER A 818 -0.17 18.17 82.49
CA SER A 818 -0.36 18.91 83.74
C SER A 818 0.13 18.11 84.95
N GLY A 819 1.00 18.72 85.76
CA GLY A 819 1.60 18.12 86.96
C GLY A 819 2.58 16.97 86.73
N GLN A 820 2.84 16.57 85.47
CA GLN A 820 3.71 15.42 85.19
C GLN A 820 5.18 15.69 85.48
N LEU A 821 5.68 16.88 85.13
CA LEU A 821 7.07 17.26 85.42
C LEU A 821 7.32 17.39 86.93
N ASP A 822 6.36 17.98 87.66
CA ASP A 822 6.42 18.08 89.13
C ASP A 822 6.47 16.68 89.76
N SER A 823 5.60 15.77 89.32
CA SER A 823 5.58 14.38 89.80
C SER A 823 6.89 13.63 89.50
N ILE A 824 7.51 13.88 88.33
CA ILE A 824 8.78 13.26 87.96
C ILE A 824 9.92 13.76 88.86
N GLU A 825 10.00 15.06 89.10
CA GLU A 825 11.01 15.65 90.00
C GLU A 825 10.87 15.10 91.42
N GLU A 826 9.66 15.03 91.95
CA GLU A 826 9.39 14.44 93.27
C GLU A 826 9.80 12.96 93.34
N LYS A 827 9.49 12.17 92.30
CA LYS A 827 9.92 10.76 92.20
C LYS A 827 11.45 10.62 92.18
N ILE A 828 12.17 11.53 91.53
CA ILE A 828 13.64 11.55 91.52
C ILE A 828 14.18 11.81 92.93
N GLU A 829 13.60 12.78 93.66
CA GLU A 829 14.02 13.10 95.04
C GLU A 829 13.73 11.95 96.02
N ASN A 830 12.55 11.35 95.91
CA ASN A 830 12.19 10.19 96.72
C ASN A 830 13.10 9.00 96.42
N LEU A 831 13.41 8.72 95.15
CA LEU A 831 14.30 7.61 94.80
C LEU A 831 15.74 7.84 95.28
N MET A 832 16.24 9.07 95.22
CA MET A 832 17.55 9.43 95.78
C MET A 832 17.60 9.17 97.29
N THR A 833 16.54 9.53 98.00
CA THR A 833 16.42 9.30 99.46
C THR A 833 16.34 7.81 99.78
N ASP A 834 15.49 7.06 99.07
CA ASP A 834 15.34 5.61 99.22
C ASP A 834 16.66 4.88 99.04
N TRP A 835 17.40 5.18 97.97
CA TRP A 835 18.69 4.54 97.69
C TRP A 835 19.78 4.96 98.67
N THR A 836 19.80 6.22 99.12
CA THR A 836 20.71 6.67 100.18
C THR A 836 20.50 5.86 101.46
N ASN A 837 19.24 5.72 101.89
CA ASN A 837 18.89 4.97 103.10
C ASN A 837 19.20 3.48 102.95
N THR A 838 18.93 2.90 101.77
CA THR A 838 19.26 1.49 101.48
C THR A 838 20.76 1.24 101.62
N LEU A 839 21.60 2.11 101.05
CA LEU A 839 23.05 2.02 101.17
C LEU A 839 23.51 2.22 102.63
N LEU A 840 22.99 3.22 103.34
CA LEU A 840 23.35 3.48 104.74
C LEU A 840 23.02 2.29 105.63
N ASN A 841 21.81 1.74 105.52
CA ASN A 841 21.36 0.61 106.32
C ASN A 841 22.21 -0.64 106.03
N THR A 842 22.51 -0.90 104.75
CA THR A 842 23.30 -2.07 104.36
C THR A 842 24.75 -1.97 104.80
N ILE A 843 25.37 -0.78 104.69
CA ILE A 843 26.78 -0.58 105.04
C ILE A 843 26.99 -0.49 106.55
N SER A 844 26.00 0.04 107.28
CA SER A 844 26.04 0.14 108.74
C SER A 844 25.76 -1.21 109.44
N ASP A 845 25.35 -2.23 108.70
CA ASP A 845 25.22 -3.59 109.23
C ASP A 845 26.58 -4.03 109.82
N PRO A 846 26.64 -4.48 111.09
CA PRO A 846 27.89 -4.84 111.74
C PRO A 846 28.73 -5.86 110.97
N LEU A 847 28.12 -6.78 110.21
CA LEU A 847 28.83 -7.79 109.42
C LEU A 847 29.49 -7.17 108.19
N VAL A 848 28.83 -6.22 107.53
CA VAL A 848 29.38 -5.48 106.38
C VAL A 848 30.42 -4.46 106.87
N LEU A 849 30.14 -3.77 107.97
CA LEU A 849 31.05 -2.78 108.53
C LEU A 849 32.35 -3.41 109.03
N ALA A 850 32.32 -4.64 109.55
CA ALA A 850 33.54 -5.39 109.91
C ALA A 850 34.46 -5.63 108.70
N GLN A 851 33.92 -5.71 107.47
CA GLN A 851 34.71 -5.86 106.25
C GLN A 851 35.49 -4.60 105.89
N LYS A 852 35.10 -3.45 106.45
CA LYS A 852 35.76 -2.16 106.20
C LYS A 852 37.24 -2.19 106.55
N ASP A 853 37.65 -2.97 107.56
CA ASP A 853 39.05 -3.07 107.98
C ASP A 853 40.00 -3.57 106.88
N TYR A 854 39.46 -4.25 105.87
CA TYR A 854 40.23 -4.80 104.75
C TYR A 854 40.23 -3.90 103.48
N LEU A 855 39.56 -2.75 103.52
CA LEU A 855 39.62 -1.74 102.47
C LEU A 855 40.93 -0.94 102.50
N SER A 856 41.31 -0.35 101.37
CA SER A 856 42.42 0.61 101.32
C SER A 856 42.10 1.86 102.15
N SER A 857 43.12 2.60 102.60
CA SER A 857 42.94 3.83 103.39
C SER A 857 42.05 4.86 102.70
N GLU A 858 42.13 4.97 101.37
CA GLU A 858 41.31 5.87 100.56
C GLU A 858 39.84 5.42 100.48
N GLN A 859 39.61 4.12 100.28
CA GLN A 859 38.26 3.54 100.28
C GLN A 859 37.59 3.67 101.65
N LYS A 860 38.33 3.41 102.74
CA LYS A 860 37.86 3.61 104.12
C LYS A 860 37.38 5.04 104.34
N LYS A 861 38.15 6.03 103.87
CA LYS A 861 37.82 7.46 103.98
C LYS A 861 36.50 7.79 103.27
N ILE A 862 36.23 7.17 102.11
CA ILE A 862 34.98 7.37 101.38
C ILE A 862 33.79 6.80 102.15
N ILE A 863 33.91 5.55 102.62
CA ILE A 863 32.86 4.89 103.41
C ILE A 863 32.59 5.67 104.70
N ASP A 864 33.64 6.14 105.39
CA ASP A 864 33.50 6.98 106.59
C ASP A 864 32.85 8.31 106.31
N THR A 865 33.21 8.97 105.21
CA THR A 865 32.60 10.24 104.82
C THR A 865 31.11 10.06 104.54
N PHE A 866 30.73 8.98 103.85
CA PHE A 866 29.34 8.63 103.58
C PHE A 866 28.56 8.31 104.85
N LEU A 867 29.09 7.44 105.73
CA LEU A 867 28.43 7.05 106.99
C LEU A 867 28.29 8.23 107.97
N LYS A 868 29.31 9.09 108.05
CA LYS A 868 29.29 10.28 108.92
C LYS A 868 28.37 11.36 108.37
N GLY A 869 28.39 11.57 107.05
CA GLY A 869 27.55 12.57 106.38
C GLY A 869 26.09 12.14 106.27
N LYS A 870 25.79 10.83 106.24
CA LYS A 870 24.47 10.25 105.99
C LYS A 870 23.79 10.76 104.71
N GLU A 871 24.59 11.23 103.77
CA GLU A 871 24.16 11.79 102.49
C GLU A 871 25.08 11.29 101.38
N LEU A 872 24.53 11.09 100.19
CA LEU A 872 25.32 10.74 99.00
C LEU A 872 26.26 11.90 98.62
N PRO A 873 27.44 11.60 98.03
CA PRO A 873 28.29 12.64 97.46
C PRO A 873 27.55 13.46 96.39
N LYS A 874 27.87 14.76 96.29
CA LYS A 874 27.28 15.66 95.27
C LYS A 874 27.35 15.06 93.86
N THR A 875 28.46 14.41 93.54
CA THR A 875 28.65 13.65 92.30
C THR A 875 29.12 12.25 92.64
N ILE A 876 28.41 11.26 92.13
CA ILE A 876 28.72 9.85 92.37
C ILE A 876 29.68 9.41 91.28
N ASP A 877 30.95 9.21 91.62
CA ASP A 877 31.97 8.75 90.68
C ASP A 877 32.18 7.23 90.76
N ASN A 878 32.99 6.70 89.84
CA ASN A 878 33.29 5.26 89.79
C ASN A 878 34.06 4.79 91.03
N PHE A 879 34.80 5.69 91.69
CA PHE A 879 35.57 5.33 92.87
C PHE A 879 34.67 5.16 94.09
N PHE A 880 33.65 6.00 94.26
CA PHE A 880 32.58 5.81 95.24
C PHE A 880 31.84 4.48 94.99
N ILE A 881 31.35 4.25 93.77
CA ILE A 881 30.64 3.02 93.42
C ILE A 881 31.51 1.79 93.66
N GLY A 882 32.77 1.83 93.21
CA GLY A 882 33.73 0.75 93.39
C GLY A 882 34.04 0.47 94.86
N SER A 883 34.14 1.51 95.69
CA SER A 883 34.35 1.37 97.14
C SER A 883 33.15 0.69 97.82
N ILE A 884 31.93 1.06 97.44
CA ILE A 884 30.70 0.47 97.97
C ILE A 884 30.56 -0.99 97.51
N ASN A 885 30.75 -1.26 96.21
CA ASN A 885 30.68 -2.62 95.67
C ASN A 885 31.74 -3.55 96.26
N ALA A 886 32.99 -3.07 96.42
CA ALA A 886 34.05 -3.84 97.04
C ALA A 886 33.72 -4.19 98.50
N LEU A 887 33.14 -3.26 99.25
CA LEU A 887 32.68 -3.52 100.61
C LEU A 887 31.54 -4.54 100.67
N LEU A 888 30.55 -4.43 99.78
CA LEU A 888 29.39 -5.32 99.70
C LEU A 888 29.74 -6.74 99.19
N GLN A 889 30.78 -6.89 98.36
CA GLN A 889 31.25 -8.20 97.89
C GLN A 889 31.88 -9.06 99.00
N GLY A 890 32.35 -8.42 100.08
CA GLY A 890 33.02 -9.04 101.21
C GLY A 890 34.46 -9.46 100.90
N PHE A 891 35.33 -9.43 101.91
CA PHE A 891 36.73 -9.88 101.79
C PHE A 891 36.93 -11.22 102.49
N GLU A 892 37.82 -12.04 101.92
CA GLU A 892 38.31 -13.26 102.54
C GLU A 892 39.72 -13.01 103.11
N PRO A 893 39.86 -12.76 104.43
CA PRO A 893 41.17 -12.48 105.01
C PRO A 893 42.06 -13.72 105.03
N VAL A 894 43.31 -13.55 104.61
CA VAL A 894 44.37 -14.56 104.74
C VAL A 894 45.41 -13.98 105.69
N VAL A 895 45.40 -14.45 106.94
CA VAL A 895 46.38 -14.02 107.93
C VAL A 895 47.61 -14.92 107.84
N ILE A 896 48.76 -14.34 107.55
CA ILE A 896 50.04 -15.05 107.54
C ILE A 896 50.83 -14.60 108.78
N GLN A 897 51.24 -15.55 109.62
CA GLN A 897 52.07 -15.26 110.77
C GLN A 897 53.49 -14.94 110.31
N SER A 898 54.04 -13.81 110.78
CA SER A 898 55.31 -13.28 110.26
C SER A 898 56.49 -14.23 110.52
N GLU A 899 56.50 -14.90 111.68
CA GLU A 899 57.57 -15.83 112.08
C GLU A 899 57.60 -17.06 111.16
N GLU A 900 56.43 -17.63 110.85
CA GLU A 900 56.32 -18.80 109.97
C GLU A 900 56.67 -18.46 108.51
N LEU A 901 56.30 -17.26 108.05
CA LEU A 901 56.65 -16.79 106.72
C LEU A 901 58.16 -16.57 106.59
N MET A 902 58.79 -15.93 107.59
CA MET A 902 60.23 -15.71 107.60
C MET A 902 61.01 -17.03 107.65
N HIS A 903 60.55 -18.01 108.45
CA HIS A 903 61.15 -19.34 108.46
C HIS A 903 61.13 -20.00 107.07
N LYS A 904 59.99 -19.97 106.37
CA LYS A 904 59.88 -20.54 105.01
C LYS A 904 60.70 -19.78 103.98
N ILE A 905 60.92 -18.48 104.18
CA ILE A 905 61.82 -17.68 103.32
C ILE A 905 63.28 -18.06 103.57
N ASP A 906 63.69 -18.26 104.83
CA ASP A 906 65.05 -18.70 105.18
C ASP A 906 65.39 -20.08 104.58
N GLU A 907 64.41 -20.99 104.50
CA GLU A 907 64.57 -22.32 103.86
C GLU A 907 64.85 -22.28 102.34
N ILE A 908 64.63 -21.14 101.66
CA ILE A 908 64.84 -21.04 100.20
C ILE A 908 66.32 -21.21 99.82
N GLY A 909 67.24 -20.73 100.65
CA GLY A 909 68.69 -20.72 100.41
C GLY A 909 69.14 -19.76 99.27
N PRO A 910 70.46 -19.66 98.99
CA PRO A 910 70.97 -18.78 97.92
C PRO A 910 70.50 -19.23 96.54
N CYS A 911 69.84 -18.34 95.79
CA CYS A 911 69.39 -18.59 94.42
C CYS A 911 69.34 -17.28 93.61
N ASP A 912 69.20 -17.39 92.28
CA ASP A 912 68.96 -16.23 91.43
C ASP A 912 67.56 -15.62 91.67
N VAL A 913 67.35 -14.41 91.15
CA VAL A 913 66.16 -13.60 91.41
C VAL A 913 64.87 -14.28 90.94
N ASP A 914 64.90 -14.96 89.80
CA ASP A 914 63.71 -15.58 89.23
C ASP A 914 63.33 -16.82 90.04
N THR A 915 64.32 -17.64 90.40
CA THR A 915 64.12 -18.78 91.30
C THR A 915 63.61 -18.36 92.68
N PHE A 916 64.10 -17.23 93.24
CA PHE A 916 63.60 -16.71 94.52
C PHE A 916 62.14 -16.25 94.43
N LYS A 917 61.77 -15.54 93.35
CA LYS A 917 60.38 -15.10 93.12
C LYS A 917 59.43 -16.28 93.00
N ASP A 918 59.80 -17.30 92.24
CA ASP A 918 58.96 -18.49 92.03
C ASP A 918 58.74 -19.24 93.34
N LYS A 919 59.80 -19.47 94.12
CA LYS A 919 59.69 -20.10 95.45
C LYS A 919 58.87 -19.27 96.44
N LEU A 920 59.02 -17.94 96.43
CA LEU A 920 58.21 -17.06 97.26
C LEU A 920 56.74 -17.11 96.86
N MET A 921 56.45 -17.15 95.55
CA MET A 921 55.09 -17.31 95.03
C MET A 921 54.50 -18.67 95.41
N ASP A 922 55.28 -19.75 95.39
CA ASP A 922 54.84 -21.06 95.86
C ASP A 922 54.46 -21.03 97.34
N ILE A 923 55.27 -20.38 98.19
CA ILE A 923 54.94 -20.20 99.62
C ILE A 923 53.62 -19.44 99.79
N ILE A 924 53.44 -18.33 99.05
CA ILE A 924 52.20 -17.54 99.10
C ILE A 924 51.00 -18.33 98.53
N SER A 925 51.22 -19.16 97.52
CA SER A 925 50.18 -19.99 96.90
C SER A 925 49.56 -20.97 97.90
N VAL A 926 50.35 -21.47 98.87
CA VAL A 926 49.85 -22.36 99.93
C VAL A 926 48.81 -21.64 100.79
N TYR A 927 49.07 -20.39 101.17
CA TYR A 927 48.14 -19.59 101.99
C TYR A 927 46.88 -19.15 101.25
N THR A 928 46.90 -19.20 99.91
CA THR A 928 45.83 -18.70 99.04
C THR A 928 45.11 -19.81 98.25
N LYS A 929 45.48 -21.07 98.47
CA LYS A 929 44.93 -22.24 97.78
C LYS A 929 43.46 -22.46 98.10
N GLY A 930 42.63 -22.61 97.06
CA GLY A 930 41.19 -22.87 97.18
C GLY A 930 40.33 -21.64 97.51
N LYS A 931 40.92 -20.45 97.60
CA LYS A 931 40.24 -19.19 97.93
C LYS A 931 39.99 -18.32 96.69
N ASP A 932 38.97 -17.48 96.74
CA ASP A 932 38.63 -16.56 95.64
C ASP A 932 39.63 -15.41 95.59
N LYS A 933 40.55 -15.47 94.61
CA LYS A 933 41.63 -14.50 94.44
C LYS A 933 41.15 -13.04 94.39
N GLU A 934 39.94 -12.78 93.90
CA GLU A 934 39.41 -11.42 93.80
C GLU A 934 38.98 -10.85 95.17
N LYS A 935 38.65 -11.73 96.13
CA LYS A 935 38.21 -11.37 97.49
C LYS A 935 39.33 -11.46 98.53
N LEU A 936 40.48 -12.05 98.17
CA LEU A 936 41.58 -12.24 99.10
C LEU A 936 42.19 -10.92 99.59
N ARG A 937 42.39 -10.82 100.90
CA ARG A 937 43.18 -9.75 101.53
C ARG A 937 44.21 -10.39 102.46
N ILE A 938 45.46 -10.42 101.99
CA ILE A 938 46.58 -11.01 102.74
C ILE A 938 47.04 -10.01 103.80
N VAL A 939 47.05 -10.44 105.06
CA VAL A 939 47.49 -9.64 106.20
C VAL A 939 48.61 -10.40 106.90
N VAL A 940 49.83 -9.86 106.86
CA VAL A 940 50.95 -10.43 107.62
C VAL A 940 50.90 -9.87 109.03
N LYS A 941 50.63 -10.73 110.03
CA LYS A 941 50.60 -10.32 111.45
C LYS A 941 51.90 -10.73 112.13
N ARG A 942 52.42 -9.81 112.93
CA ARG A 942 53.54 -10.09 113.83
C ARG A 942 53.07 -10.82 115.07
#